data_AF-U2VAK5-F1
#
_entry.id   AF-U2VAK5-F1
#
_cell.length_a   1.000
_cell.length_b   1.000
_cell.length_c   1.000
_cell.angle_alpha   90.00
_cell.angle_beta   90.00
_cell.angle_gamma   90.00
#
_symmetry.space_group_name_H-M   'P 1'
#
loop_
_entity.id
_entity.type
_entity.pdbx_description
1 polymer ?
#
loop_
_entity_poly.entity_id
_entity_poly.type
_entity_poly.pdbx_seq_one_letter_code
_entity_poly.pdbx_strand_id
1 'polypeptide(L)'
;MKKTLLLISLITVLSSCGGSGGGGGGSSQTSGTTPIAPTSENTNTGSGNINANAGNVNIGSGNTGEINNANNNTQSVQPQNAGSNTMPQIPSVDNRFTKPVDSREITGQGVKVGVLDSDFLSGNNAQTKNFHSKIINSFEIGDTFNTVIEDEFGDRMTILPKNNTKSTDKSDHGLIVATILAGNNGKGAKKSEVYGASISNGPAYQVDIEYYRQMYNNGVRIYNQSLGHENVQFDKPQGIYIEPHRAHEFDYKKQFQQTVYIPDGNYSEEQLKNKADEIIKFYEEAIENGSLFVWAAGNKPLYGVDFEAGLPYYNRKLQKGWIAVVGVKVKPDGTITDYPNRLAHAGGAAYWSIAANGDCELSECRKHGSSFAAPKVTATAAKLKEKFPWMTGHEIQQTILTTADRIYDLMTEDGKLSLNFGWGLLNETKALKGPSEFNNILIVGERASAAGLKGQFNANIGNSRTSIFENDITGDAGLKKSGNGTLILTGNNSYAGNTTIDEGKLEIYGNNASNITINQQGTLVTYPTAIINEQKNVYNNGGTLENRGSGAVITGDYTATAGSVTKAEIGSKLIVNGTVNLNGESATLQTLSNGRYITAKPLSTTVIEAGKGIEGNFANVETTELVNGSTEVKGNQLNVNLSRKNVLDYVEKISESDEMQKNTAQNMETAFQKLDQ
;
A
#
# COMPACT_ATOMS: atom_id res chain seq x y z
N MET A 1 -6.01 17.36 36.23
CA MET A 1 -4.71 18.03 36.43
C MET A 1 -3.73 17.60 35.33
N LYS A 2 -3.65 18.33 34.19
CA LYS A 2 -2.60 18.16 33.15
C LYS A 2 -2.61 19.24 32.03
N LYS A 3 -3.06 20.47 32.31
CA LYS A 3 -3.19 21.55 31.31
C LYS A 3 -2.44 22.87 31.63
N THR A 4 -1.73 22.96 32.76
CA THR A 4 -1.22 24.25 33.30
C THR A 4 0.28 24.48 33.09
N LEU A 5 0.93 23.79 32.14
CA LEU A 5 2.41 23.70 32.07
C LEU A 5 3.04 24.20 30.75
N LEU A 6 2.31 25.00 29.95
CA LEU A 6 2.82 25.58 28.70
C LEU A 6 2.65 27.11 28.61
N LEU A 7 2.58 27.80 29.75
CA LEU A 7 2.36 29.26 29.81
C LEU A 7 3.39 29.99 30.70
N ILE A 8 4.65 29.54 30.71
CA ILE A 8 5.75 30.18 31.47
C ILE A 8 7.02 30.30 30.60
N SER A 9 6.89 30.91 29.41
CA SER A 9 8.05 31.25 28.57
C SER A 9 7.92 32.58 27.80
N LEU A 10 6.96 33.44 28.16
CA LEU A 10 6.76 34.73 27.49
C LEU A 10 6.37 35.92 28.40
N ILE A 11 6.75 35.89 29.69
CA ILE A 11 6.82 37.11 30.53
C ILE A 11 8.12 37.06 31.37
N THR A 12 9.24 37.54 30.81
CA THR A 12 10.46 37.90 31.57
C THR A 12 11.27 39.03 30.91
N VAL A 13 10.62 40.14 30.52
CA VAL A 13 11.20 41.50 30.57
C VAL A 13 10.03 42.49 30.75
N LEU A 14 10.17 43.46 31.67
CA LEU A 14 9.24 44.56 32.04
C LEU A 14 8.45 44.39 33.35
N SER A 15 9.14 44.41 34.50
CA SER A 15 8.72 45.14 35.72
C SER A 15 9.69 44.93 36.89
N SER A 16 10.35 46.00 37.33
CA SER A 16 11.09 46.22 38.61
C SER A 16 12.29 47.16 38.32
N CYS A 17 12.51 48.27 39.02
CA CYS A 17 11.68 48.99 39.98
C CYS A 17 12.10 50.47 39.94
N GLY A 18 11.17 51.39 40.14
CA GLY A 18 11.53 52.78 40.46
C GLY A 18 11.72 52.96 41.97
N GLY A 19 12.69 53.78 42.40
CA GLY A 19 12.62 54.43 43.71
C GLY A 19 13.85 54.41 44.63
N SER A 20 14.72 55.41 44.45
CA SER A 20 15.60 56.02 45.49
C SER A 20 16.79 55.23 46.05
N GLY A 21 17.92 55.91 46.32
CA GLY A 21 19.03 55.26 47.04
C GLY A 21 20.44 55.87 47.10
N GLY A 22 20.74 57.05 46.54
CA GLY A 22 21.91 57.87 46.91
C GLY A 22 23.34 57.44 46.49
N GLY A 23 24.13 58.43 46.05
CA GLY A 23 25.55 58.53 46.44
C GLY A 23 26.67 58.16 45.45
N GLY A 24 27.08 59.12 44.61
CA GLY A 24 28.50 59.51 44.53
C GLY A 24 29.44 58.86 43.48
N GLY A 25 29.76 59.64 42.43
CA GLY A 25 31.13 59.77 41.91
C GLY A 25 31.50 59.03 40.60
N GLY A 26 31.80 59.79 39.54
CA GLY A 26 32.53 59.27 38.35
C GLY A 26 32.05 59.80 36.98
N SER A 27 32.57 60.96 36.55
CA SER A 27 32.69 61.49 35.17
C SER A 27 32.11 60.66 33.99
N SER A 28 31.13 61.17 33.22
CA SER A 28 31.31 62.06 32.04
C SER A 28 31.94 61.32 30.83
N GLN A 29 31.40 61.33 29.59
CA GLN A 29 30.55 62.31 28.90
C GLN A 29 29.91 61.71 27.61
N THR A 30 28.70 62.17 27.20
CA THR A 30 28.15 62.28 25.81
C THR A 30 28.17 61.06 24.84
N SER A 31 27.28 60.89 23.87
CA SER A 31 26.14 61.65 23.33
C SER A 31 25.23 60.68 22.56
N GLY A 32 23.92 60.89 22.52
CA GLY A 32 22.99 59.99 21.81
C GLY A 32 22.71 60.40 20.36
N THR A 33 22.08 59.49 19.60
CA THR A 33 21.15 59.79 18.48
C THR A 33 20.35 58.55 18.08
N THR A 34 19.17 58.78 17.49
CA THR A 34 18.14 57.80 17.12
C THR A 34 18.47 57.04 15.82
N PRO A 35 18.13 55.74 15.67
CA PRO A 35 18.08 55.07 14.37
C PRO A 35 16.79 55.36 13.60
N ILE A 36 16.90 55.61 12.30
CA ILE A 36 15.80 55.80 11.35
C ILE A 36 15.57 54.50 10.56
N ALA A 37 14.34 54.27 10.08
CA ALA A 37 13.95 53.07 9.34
C ALA A 37 14.60 52.95 7.95
N PRO A 38 14.83 51.72 7.43
CA PRO A 38 15.38 51.50 6.09
C PRO A 38 14.30 51.35 5.00
N THR A 39 14.55 51.94 3.84
CA THR A 39 13.83 51.66 2.58
C THR A 39 14.82 51.44 1.43
N SER A 40 14.63 50.32 0.71
CA SER A 40 14.89 50.07 -0.73
C SER A 40 15.93 50.94 -1.49
N GLU A 41 16.94 50.32 -2.11
CA GLU A 41 16.94 49.93 -3.54
C GLU A 41 18.30 49.39 -4.05
N ASN A 42 18.27 48.75 -5.22
CA ASN A 42 19.38 48.23 -6.01
C ASN A 42 20.50 49.25 -6.33
N THR A 43 21.76 48.79 -6.44
CA THR A 43 22.52 48.85 -7.71
C THR A 43 23.86 48.07 -7.69
N ASN A 44 23.90 46.98 -8.48
CA ASN A 44 24.83 46.68 -9.58
C ASN A 44 26.38 46.87 -9.48
N THR A 45 27.07 45.97 -10.18
CA THR A 45 28.48 45.98 -10.67
C THR A 45 29.65 45.64 -9.72
N GLY A 46 30.51 44.72 -10.21
CA GLY A 46 31.76 44.29 -9.57
C GLY A 46 32.47 43.20 -10.41
N SER A 47 33.28 43.60 -11.38
CA SER A 47 33.94 42.71 -12.37
C SER A 47 35.13 41.92 -11.80
N GLY A 48 35.49 40.77 -12.41
CA GLY A 48 36.66 39.98 -12.00
C GLY A 48 37.02 38.75 -12.86
N ASN A 49 37.57 38.97 -14.05
CA ASN A 49 38.41 38.08 -14.91
C ASN A 49 38.15 36.56 -14.98
N ILE A 50 37.75 36.05 -16.16
CA ILE A 50 38.63 35.59 -17.27
C ILE A 50 39.47 34.36 -16.94
N ASN A 51 39.13 33.22 -17.56
CA ASN A 51 40.04 32.63 -18.54
C ASN A 51 39.27 32.00 -19.70
N ALA A 52 39.81 32.14 -20.92
CA ALA A 52 39.15 31.72 -22.15
C ALA A 52 39.83 30.46 -22.72
N ASN A 53 39.07 29.66 -23.46
CA ASN A 53 39.62 29.05 -24.67
C ASN A 53 38.54 28.88 -25.74
N ALA A 54 38.91 29.13 -27.00
CA ALA A 54 38.00 29.14 -28.15
C ALA A 54 38.10 27.83 -28.96
N GLY A 55 37.09 27.49 -29.77
CA GLY A 55 37.09 26.17 -30.44
C GLY A 55 35.97 25.82 -31.44
N ASN A 56 35.42 26.79 -32.18
CA ASN A 56 34.85 26.66 -33.54
C ASN A 56 33.97 25.46 -34.02
N VAL A 57 32.81 25.84 -34.59
CA VAL A 57 32.29 25.44 -35.94
C VAL A 57 31.53 24.10 -36.13
N ASN A 58 30.20 24.21 -36.05
CA ASN A 58 29.18 24.18 -37.15
C ASN A 58 29.01 22.97 -38.12
N ILE A 59 27.83 22.94 -38.76
CA ILE A 59 27.26 21.99 -39.76
C ILE A 59 26.67 20.70 -39.11
N GLY A 60 25.38 20.32 -39.24
CA GLY A 60 24.20 20.93 -39.88
C GLY A 60 23.61 20.11 -41.04
N SER A 61 22.40 19.53 -40.89
CA SER A 61 21.43 19.18 -41.98
C SER A 61 20.18 18.44 -41.44
N GLY A 62 19.01 18.56 -42.11
CA GLY A 62 17.85 17.64 -41.97
C GLY A 62 16.70 18.11 -41.04
N ASN A 63 15.83 19.09 -41.37
CA ASN A 63 14.75 19.10 -42.38
C ASN A 63 13.68 17.99 -42.23
N THR A 64 12.35 18.17 -42.40
CA THR A 64 11.41 19.33 -42.52
C THR A 64 9.96 18.79 -42.60
N GLY A 65 8.93 19.63 -42.46
CA GLY A 65 7.52 19.31 -42.83
C GLY A 65 6.48 19.69 -41.76
N GLU A 66 6.03 20.94 -41.56
CA GLU A 66 5.75 22.08 -42.47
C GLU A 66 4.35 22.06 -43.13
N ILE A 67 3.90 23.25 -43.58
CA ILE A 67 2.68 23.62 -44.35
C ILE A 67 1.43 23.90 -43.47
N ASN A 68 0.69 25.03 -43.53
CA ASN A 68 0.87 26.40 -44.09
C ASN A 68 -0.32 27.31 -43.59
N ASN A 69 -0.47 28.63 -43.83
CA ASN A 69 0.28 29.66 -44.57
C ASN A 69 0.06 31.08 -43.96
N ALA A 70 0.76 32.09 -44.50
CA ALA A 70 0.85 33.46 -43.99
C ALA A 70 -0.05 34.51 -44.68
N ASN A 71 -0.19 35.70 -44.03
CA ASN A 71 -0.02 37.09 -44.53
C ASN A 71 -0.72 37.56 -45.84
N ASN A 72 -1.01 38.86 -46.08
CA ASN A 72 -1.16 40.11 -45.31
C ASN A 72 -1.73 41.16 -46.30
N ASN A 73 -2.41 42.24 -45.83
CA ASN A 73 -2.29 43.53 -46.53
C ASN A 73 -2.70 44.79 -45.71
N THR A 74 -1.75 45.73 -45.63
CA THR A 74 -1.86 47.21 -45.62
C THR A 74 -2.90 47.96 -44.75
N GLN A 75 -2.37 48.74 -43.78
CA GLN A 75 -2.55 50.21 -43.53
C GLN A 75 -3.96 50.84 -43.70
N SER A 76 -4.49 51.73 -42.84
CA SER A 76 -3.89 52.58 -41.76
C SER A 76 -4.99 53.20 -40.85
N VAL A 77 -4.59 54.11 -39.92
CA VAL A 77 -5.38 55.06 -39.08
C VAL A 77 -5.45 54.75 -37.56
N GLN A 78 -5.04 55.75 -36.76
CA GLN A 78 -5.09 55.88 -35.29
C GLN A 78 -6.30 56.75 -34.85
N PRO A 79 -6.60 56.94 -33.55
CA PRO A 79 -6.56 55.99 -32.42
C PRO A 79 -7.83 56.11 -31.52
N GLN A 80 -8.38 55.02 -30.98
CA GLN A 80 -9.35 55.10 -29.87
C GLN A 80 -9.15 54.02 -28.79
N ASN A 81 -8.91 54.51 -27.57
CA ASN A 81 -8.98 53.88 -26.25
C ASN A 81 -8.84 52.35 -26.15
N ALA A 82 -7.70 51.91 -25.62
CA ALA A 82 -7.49 50.52 -25.19
C ALA A 82 -8.34 50.20 -23.94
N GLY A 83 -9.46 49.51 -24.16
CA GLY A 83 -10.11 48.73 -23.11
C GLY A 83 -9.24 47.53 -22.73
N SER A 84 -9.07 47.27 -21.43
CA SER A 84 -8.28 46.13 -20.94
C SER A 84 -9.04 44.83 -21.18
N ASN A 85 -8.70 44.10 -22.24
CA ASN A 85 -9.14 42.72 -22.43
C ASN A 85 -8.33 41.80 -21.50
N THR A 86 -8.89 41.49 -20.33
CA THR A 86 -8.38 40.40 -19.49
C THR A 86 -8.62 39.06 -20.18
N MET A 87 -7.55 38.33 -20.51
CA MET A 87 -7.65 36.94 -20.93
C MET A 87 -8.36 36.10 -19.85
N PRO A 88 -9.21 35.12 -20.22
CA PRO A 88 -9.76 34.16 -19.27
C PRO A 88 -8.62 33.43 -18.56
N GLN A 89 -8.56 33.54 -17.22
CA GLN A 89 -7.65 32.73 -16.43
C GLN A 89 -8.08 31.25 -16.54
N ILE A 90 -7.19 30.41 -17.04
CA ILE A 90 -7.30 28.96 -16.91
C ILE A 90 -7.35 28.67 -15.40
N PRO A 91 -8.29 27.85 -14.89
CA PRO A 91 -8.36 27.54 -13.47
C PRO A 91 -7.02 26.98 -12.97
N SER A 92 -6.40 27.66 -12.02
CA SER A 92 -5.23 27.13 -11.33
C SER A 92 -5.62 25.84 -10.64
N VAL A 93 -4.92 24.74 -10.97
CA VAL A 93 -5.01 23.51 -10.18
C VAL A 93 -4.59 23.85 -8.75
N ASP A 94 -5.38 23.45 -7.76
CA ASP A 94 -5.02 23.63 -6.35
C ASP A 94 -3.95 22.61 -5.98
N ASN A 95 -2.69 22.99 -6.22
CA ASN A 95 -1.50 22.15 -6.03
C ASN A 95 -1.28 21.72 -4.56
N ARG A 96 -2.12 22.17 -3.61
CA ARG A 96 -2.12 21.69 -2.21
C ARG A 96 -2.55 20.23 -2.08
N PHE A 97 -3.27 19.68 -3.07
CA PHE A 97 -3.92 18.36 -2.98
C PHE A 97 -3.51 17.41 -4.12
N THR A 98 -2.23 17.36 -4.45
CA THR A 98 -1.70 16.38 -5.41
C THR A 98 -1.86 14.94 -4.88
N LYS A 99 -2.12 13.99 -5.79
CA LYS A 99 -2.19 12.56 -5.45
C LYS A 99 -0.79 12.07 -5.01
N PRO A 100 -0.63 11.46 -3.82
CA PRO A 100 0.65 10.92 -3.41
C PRO A 100 1.01 9.66 -4.21
N VAL A 101 2.31 9.43 -4.36
CA VAL A 101 2.91 8.24 -4.98
C VAL A 101 3.98 7.68 -4.05
N ASP A 102 4.22 6.37 -4.11
CA ASP A 102 5.26 5.73 -3.30
C ASP A 102 6.48 5.43 -4.17
N SER A 103 7.48 6.31 -4.10
CA SER A 103 8.72 6.27 -4.88
C SER A 103 9.85 5.46 -4.24
N ARG A 104 9.58 4.70 -3.16
CA ARG A 104 10.59 3.84 -2.52
C ARG A 104 11.03 2.74 -3.48
N GLU A 105 12.34 2.50 -3.57
CA GLU A 105 12.87 1.29 -4.17
C GLU A 105 12.56 0.11 -3.24
N ILE A 106 11.91 -0.93 -3.76
CA ILE A 106 11.47 -2.10 -2.98
C ILE A 106 12.29 -3.32 -3.41
N THR A 107 13.01 -3.90 -2.47
CA THR A 107 14.09 -4.88 -2.72
C THR A 107 13.98 -6.17 -1.91
N GLY A 108 12.94 -6.31 -1.09
CA GLY A 108 12.78 -7.37 -0.09
C GLY A 108 13.45 -7.09 1.25
N GLN A 109 13.89 -5.85 1.51
CA GLN A 109 14.73 -5.50 2.67
C GLN A 109 14.00 -5.77 4.00
N GLY A 110 14.64 -6.52 4.89
CA GLY A 110 14.10 -6.86 6.21
C GLY A 110 12.97 -7.90 6.19
N VAL A 111 12.78 -8.60 5.06
CA VAL A 111 11.82 -9.70 4.93
C VAL A 111 12.55 -11.03 4.94
N LYS A 112 12.07 -11.97 5.78
CA LYS A 112 12.58 -13.33 5.90
C LYS A 112 11.74 -14.30 5.07
N VAL A 113 12.40 -15.04 4.18
CA VAL A 113 11.77 -16.06 3.33
C VAL A 113 12.37 -17.44 3.62
N GLY A 114 11.55 -18.48 3.56
CA GLY A 114 11.97 -19.87 3.62
C GLY A 114 12.11 -20.45 2.22
N VAL A 115 13.16 -21.22 1.96
CA VAL A 115 13.32 -21.99 0.71
C VAL A 115 13.57 -23.44 1.09
N LEU A 116 12.65 -24.33 0.73
CA LEU A 116 12.77 -25.77 0.96
C LEU A 116 13.02 -26.45 -0.38
N ASP A 117 14.20 -27.05 -0.56
CA ASP A 117 14.69 -27.52 -1.87
C ASP A 117 15.85 -28.55 -1.75
N SER A 118 16.56 -28.81 -2.86
CA SER A 118 17.75 -29.66 -2.99
C SER A 118 18.91 -28.92 -3.67
N ASP A 119 20.05 -28.65 -3.05
CA ASP A 119 20.49 -28.81 -1.66
C ASP A 119 21.20 -27.52 -1.20
N PHE A 120 21.38 -27.35 0.11
CA PHE A 120 22.13 -26.23 0.70
C PHE A 120 23.30 -26.67 1.60
N LEU A 121 23.36 -27.94 1.99
CA LEU A 121 24.29 -28.42 3.03
C LEU A 121 25.61 -29.00 2.49
N SER A 122 25.74 -29.24 1.17
CA SER A 122 26.95 -29.84 0.60
C SER A 122 28.22 -29.00 0.77
N GLY A 123 28.10 -27.67 0.86
CA GLY A 123 29.24 -26.75 1.01
C GLY A 123 30.35 -27.00 -0.02
N ASN A 124 31.59 -27.15 0.43
CA ASN A 124 32.75 -27.43 -0.44
C ASN A 124 32.70 -28.82 -1.13
N ASN A 125 31.75 -29.70 -0.79
CA ASN A 125 31.66 -31.07 -1.34
C ASN A 125 30.79 -31.18 -2.61
N ALA A 126 30.22 -30.06 -3.08
CA ALA A 126 29.46 -29.95 -4.32
C ALA A 126 29.83 -28.65 -5.06
N GLN A 127 29.54 -28.62 -6.36
CA GLN A 127 29.80 -27.49 -7.25
C GLN A 127 28.55 -27.16 -8.06
N THR A 128 28.32 -25.88 -8.34
CA THR A 128 27.20 -25.43 -9.17
C THR A 128 27.57 -25.56 -10.66
N LYS A 129 27.01 -26.58 -11.32
CA LYS A 129 27.34 -26.91 -12.72
C LYS A 129 26.33 -26.34 -13.71
N ASN A 130 25.25 -25.72 -13.23
CA ASN A 130 24.17 -25.19 -14.05
C ASN A 130 23.99 -23.67 -13.92
N PHE A 131 24.77 -23.04 -13.04
CA PHE A 131 24.95 -21.60 -12.86
C PHE A 131 26.23 -21.38 -12.04
N HIS A 132 26.78 -20.16 -11.97
CA HIS A 132 28.07 -19.90 -11.30
C HIS A 132 29.21 -20.82 -11.82
N SER A 133 29.17 -21.15 -13.12
CA SER A 133 30.16 -21.98 -13.81
C SER A 133 31.04 -21.16 -14.75
N LYS A 134 32.28 -21.62 -14.93
CA LYS A 134 33.32 -20.97 -15.75
C LYS A 134 33.96 -22.03 -16.65
N ILE A 135 34.26 -21.67 -17.90
CA ILE A 135 34.99 -22.55 -18.83
C ILE A 135 36.49 -22.31 -18.66
N ILE A 136 37.22 -23.29 -18.15
CA ILE A 136 38.69 -23.26 -17.99
C ILE A 136 39.28 -24.45 -18.75
N ASN A 137 40.18 -24.19 -19.69
CA ASN A 137 40.82 -25.22 -20.53
C ASN A 137 39.82 -26.18 -21.21
N SER A 138 38.68 -25.64 -21.68
CA SER A 138 37.55 -26.38 -22.27
C SER A 138 36.74 -27.27 -21.31
N PHE A 139 36.97 -27.19 -20.00
CA PHE A 139 36.15 -27.83 -18.98
C PHE A 139 35.26 -26.81 -18.27
N GLU A 140 33.99 -27.16 -18.08
CA GLU A 140 33.10 -26.40 -17.22
C GLU A 140 33.39 -26.72 -15.74
N ILE A 141 33.74 -25.68 -14.98
CA ILE A 141 34.04 -25.76 -13.55
C ILE A 141 33.07 -24.85 -12.81
N GLY A 142 32.29 -25.45 -11.92
CA GLY A 142 31.40 -24.73 -11.01
C GLY A 142 32.12 -24.20 -9.77
N ASP A 143 31.71 -23.04 -9.30
CA ASP A 143 32.04 -22.57 -7.95
C ASP A 143 31.42 -23.53 -6.89
N THR A 144 31.95 -23.52 -5.66
CA THR A 144 31.42 -24.39 -4.59
C THR A 144 30.16 -23.80 -3.97
N PHE A 145 29.33 -24.61 -3.30
CA PHE A 145 28.11 -24.09 -2.67
C PHE A 145 28.42 -22.99 -1.65
N ASN A 146 29.50 -23.12 -0.88
CA ASN A 146 29.93 -22.07 0.05
C ASN A 146 30.31 -20.77 -0.67
N THR A 147 31.04 -20.86 -1.79
CA THR A 147 31.39 -19.71 -2.63
C THR A 147 30.14 -18.99 -3.14
N VAL A 148 29.18 -19.75 -3.68
CA VAL A 148 27.95 -19.18 -4.22
C VAL A 148 27.07 -18.58 -3.13
N ILE A 149 27.01 -19.18 -1.94
CA ILE A 149 26.26 -18.63 -0.81
C ILE A 149 26.84 -17.28 -0.36
N GLU A 150 28.18 -17.17 -0.29
CA GLU A 150 28.86 -15.92 0.02
C GLU A 150 28.63 -14.85 -1.08
N ASP A 151 28.87 -15.20 -2.35
CA ASP A 151 28.76 -14.29 -3.50
C ASP A 151 27.32 -13.78 -3.72
N GLU A 152 26.31 -14.63 -3.52
CA GLU A 152 24.90 -14.31 -3.81
C GLU A 152 24.14 -13.75 -2.60
N PHE A 153 24.52 -14.10 -1.37
CA PHE A 153 23.79 -13.75 -0.15
C PHE A 153 24.64 -13.13 0.96
N GLY A 154 25.86 -13.62 1.17
CA GLY A 154 26.66 -13.33 2.37
C GLY A 154 25.87 -13.65 3.65
N ASP A 155 25.93 -12.76 4.64
CA ASP A 155 25.20 -12.85 5.91
C ASP A 155 23.66 -12.98 5.78
N ARG A 156 23.08 -12.76 4.58
CA ARG A 156 21.62 -12.87 4.36
C ARG A 156 21.12 -14.31 4.28
N MET A 157 21.98 -15.33 4.20
CA MET A 157 21.53 -16.72 4.11
C MET A 157 21.81 -17.52 5.39
N THR A 158 20.74 -18.04 6.00
CA THR A 158 20.79 -19.00 7.10
C THR A 158 20.48 -20.40 6.56
N ILE A 159 21.45 -21.31 6.61
CA ILE A 159 21.23 -22.72 6.25
C ILE A 159 20.77 -23.47 7.49
N LEU A 160 19.61 -24.14 7.43
CA LEU A 160 19.10 -24.92 8.55
C LEU A 160 19.78 -26.29 8.63
N PRO A 161 20.18 -26.74 9.84
CA PRO A 161 20.83 -28.03 10.02
C PRO A 161 19.84 -29.18 9.77
N LYS A 162 20.36 -30.28 9.19
CA LYS A 162 19.60 -31.50 8.93
C LYS A 162 19.64 -32.42 10.16
N ASN A 163 18.48 -32.87 10.61
CA ASN A 163 18.36 -33.72 11.81
C ASN A 163 18.90 -35.16 11.63
N ASN A 164 19.28 -35.59 10.42
CA ASN A 164 19.84 -36.92 10.18
C ASN A 164 20.84 -36.93 9.00
N THR A 165 21.92 -37.71 9.14
CA THR A 165 23.16 -37.64 8.36
C THR A 165 23.16 -38.43 7.04
N LYS A 166 21.99 -38.79 6.50
CA LYS A 166 21.92 -39.36 5.15
C LYS A 166 22.33 -38.31 4.11
N SER A 167 23.21 -38.73 3.19
CA SER A 167 23.92 -37.86 2.23
C SER A 167 23.03 -36.79 1.60
N THR A 168 23.62 -35.61 1.37
CA THR A 168 23.07 -34.64 0.42
C THR A 168 23.08 -35.25 -0.99
N ASP A 169 22.14 -34.81 -1.84
CA ASP A 169 22.11 -35.21 -3.25
C ASP A 169 23.04 -34.39 -4.15
N LYS A 170 23.60 -33.30 -3.60
CA LYS A 170 24.53 -32.36 -4.28
C LYS A 170 23.91 -31.62 -5.47
N SER A 171 22.57 -31.55 -5.53
CA SER A 171 21.84 -30.79 -6.54
C SER A 171 22.05 -29.29 -6.34
N ASP A 172 22.36 -28.55 -7.41
CA ASP A 172 22.50 -27.09 -7.38
C ASP A 172 21.16 -26.34 -7.53
N HIS A 173 20.06 -27.07 -7.66
CA HIS A 173 18.72 -26.54 -7.92
C HIS A 173 18.23 -25.57 -6.82
N GLY A 174 18.41 -25.93 -5.54
CA GLY A 174 18.01 -25.09 -4.41
C GLY A 174 18.73 -23.75 -4.37
N LEU A 175 20.03 -23.72 -4.70
CA LEU A 175 20.78 -22.47 -4.80
C LEU A 175 20.35 -21.64 -6.02
N ILE A 176 20.02 -22.25 -7.17
CA ILE A 176 19.42 -21.54 -8.31
C ILE A 176 18.11 -20.87 -7.89
N VAL A 177 17.22 -21.63 -7.25
CA VAL A 177 15.91 -21.16 -6.78
C VAL A 177 16.06 -20.00 -5.78
N ALA A 178 16.94 -20.15 -4.78
CA ALA A 178 17.24 -19.09 -3.83
C ALA A 178 17.85 -17.85 -4.51
N THR A 179 18.69 -18.04 -5.54
CA THR A 179 19.36 -16.94 -6.27
C THR A 179 18.39 -16.16 -7.14
N ILE A 180 17.45 -16.83 -7.83
CA ILE A 180 16.35 -16.17 -8.55
C ILE A 180 15.51 -15.32 -7.58
N LEU A 181 15.24 -15.88 -6.38
CA LEU A 181 14.43 -15.24 -5.35
C LEU A 181 15.12 -14.02 -4.73
N ALA A 182 16.35 -14.15 -4.22
CA ALA A 182 17.01 -13.13 -3.40
C ALA A 182 18.55 -13.03 -3.57
N GLY A 183 19.12 -13.69 -4.59
CA GLY A 183 20.54 -13.58 -4.90
C GLY A 183 20.92 -12.23 -5.53
N ASN A 184 22.18 -11.85 -5.40
CA ASN A 184 22.75 -10.64 -5.99
C ASN A 184 22.63 -10.63 -7.52
N ASN A 185 22.84 -11.77 -8.20
CA ASN A 185 22.71 -11.91 -9.66
C ASN A 185 21.28 -12.16 -10.15
N GLY A 186 20.32 -12.40 -9.24
CA GLY A 186 18.91 -12.56 -9.57
C GLY A 186 18.22 -11.24 -9.98
N LYS A 187 16.90 -11.30 -10.20
CA LYS A 187 16.02 -10.12 -10.40
C LYS A 187 14.98 -9.95 -9.28
N GLY A 188 14.95 -10.87 -8.32
CA GLY A 188 13.95 -10.92 -7.27
C GLY A 188 14.19 -9.91 -6.13
N ALA A 189 13.86 -10.34 -4.92
CA ALA A 189 13.94 -9.63 -3.66
C ALA A 189 15.37 -9.70 -3.07
N LYS A 190 16.33 -9.08 -3.76
CA LYS A 190 17.79 -9.13 -3.48
C LYS A 190 18.24 -8.76 -2.06
N LYS A 191 17.38 -8.14 -1.25
CA LYS A 191 17.69 -7.74 0.14
C LYS A 191 16.93 -8.55 1.19
N SER A 192 16.22 -9.60 0.79
CA SER A 192 15.62 -10.56 1.73
C SER A 192 16.67 -11.43 2.41
N GLU A 193 16.34 -11.84 3.63
CA GLU A 193 17.01 -12.92 4.36
C GLU A 193 16.43 -14.26 3.93
N VAL A 194 17.27 -15.23 3.59
CA VAL A 194 16.89 -16.56 3.11
C VAL A 194 17.19 -17.62 4.15
N TYR A 195 16.18 -18.40 4.53
CA TYR A 195 16.31 -19.59 5.38
C TYR A 195 16.23 -20.82 4.47
N GLY A 196 17.38 -21.42 4.15
CA GLY A 196 17.49 -22.57 3.26
C GLY A 196 17.38 -23.89 4.02
N ALA A 197 16.47 -24.78 3.61
CA ALA A 197 16.32 -26.13 4.16
C ALA A 197 16.49 -27.19 3.07
N SER A 198 17.35 -28.16 3.34
CA SER A 198 17.67 -29.23 2.38
C SER A 198 16.81 -30.45 2.66
N ILE A 199 15.83 -30.70 1.78
CA ILE A 199 14.78 -31.71 1.99
C ILE A 199 14.86 -32.93 1.06
N SER A 200 15.90 -33.04 0.23
CA SER A 200 16.14 -34.24 -0.60
C SER A 200 16.96 -35.31 0.13
N ASN A 201 16.58 -36.57 -0.09
CA ASN A 201 17.25 -37.78 0.38
C ASN A 201 17.28 -38.85 -0.72
N GLY A 202 17.90 -38.56 -1.86
CA GLY A 202 17.97 -39.48 -3.01
C GLY A 202 16.88 -39.19 -4.04
N PRO A 203 16.13 -40.17 -4.56
CA PRO A 203 15.21 -39.96 -5.68
C PRO A 203 13.87 -39.29 -5.31
N ALA A 204 13.67 -38.88 -4.06
CA ALA A 204 12.43 -38.27 -3.59
C ALA A 204 12.70 -37.14 -2.57
N TYR A 205 11.84 -36.13 -2.59
CA TYR A 205 11.79 -35.07 -1.58
C TYR A 205 11.10 -35.58 -0.32
N GLN A 206 11.53 -35.12 0.85
CA GLN A 206 11.01 -35.57 2.14
C GLN A 206 10.79 -34.39 3.07
N VAL A 207 9.51 -34.05 3.26
CA VAL A 207 9.06 -32.90 4.05
C VAL A 207 9.23 -33.22 5.55
N ASP A 208 10.14 -32.51 6.21
CA ASP A 208 10.30 -32.52 7.67
C ASP A 208 9.66 -31.27 8.29
N ILE A 209 8.74 -31.49 9.23
CA ILE A 209 8.05 -30.42 9.96
C ILE A 209 9.03 -29.55 10.77
N GLU A 210 10.17 -30.09 11.20
CA GLU A 210 11.14 -29.35 12.00
C GLU A 210 11.82 -28.23 11.23
N TYR A 211 11.92 -28.31 9.89
CA TYR A 211 12.37 -27.17 9.10
C TYR A 211 11.36 -26.02 9.14
N TYR A 212 10.07 -26.31 8.97
CA TYR A 212 9.04 -25.27 9.09
C TYR A 212 8.95 -24.68 10.50
N ARG A 213 9.04 -25.52 11.55
CA ARG A 213 9.07 -25.06 12.95
C ARG A 213 10.26 -24.12 13.19
N GLN A 214 11.46 -24.49 12.74
CA GLN A 214 12.66 -23.63 12.83
C GLN A 214 12.50 -22.32 12.05
N MET A 215 12.05 -22.36 10.80
CA MET A 215 11.79 -21.15 9.99
C MET A 215 10.76 -20.23 10.65
N TYR A 216 9.62 -20.78 11.07
CA TYR A 216 8.52 -20.03 11.68
C TYR A 216 8.94 -19.36 12.99
N ASN A 217 9.69 -20.08 13.84
CA ASN A 217 10.25 -19.56 15.09
C ASN A 217 11.29 -18.44 14.86
N ASN A 218 12.01 -18.47 13.73
CA ASN A 218 12.92 -17.39 13.32
C ASN A 218 12.22 -16.20 12.64
N GLY A 219 10.89 -16.25 12.50
CA GLY A 219 10.08 -15.15 11.95
C GLY A 219 9.74 -15.28 10.46
N VAL A 220 10.09 -16.38 9.80
CA VAL A 220 9.69 -16.63 8.40
C VAL A 220 8.17 -16.76 8.31
N ARG A 221 7.56 -16.08 7.34
CA ARG A 221 6.12 -16.17 7.02
C ARG A 221 5.84 -16.37 5.54
N ILE A 222 6.86 -16.41 4.69
CA ILE A 222 6.73 -16.62 3.25
C ILE A 222 7.64 -17.78 2.88
N TYR A 223 7.10 -18.82 2.25
CA TYR A 223 7.79 -20.08 1.97
C TYR A 223 7.76 -20.37 0.47
N ASN A 224 8.93 -20.58 -0.14
CA ASN A 224 9.08 -21.07 -1.50
C ASN A 224 9.35 -22.57 -1.50
N GLN A 225 8.54 -23.34 -2.23
CA GLN A 225 8.71 -24.78 -2.42
C GLN A 225 8.71 -25.08 -3.93
N SER A 226 9.90 -25.27 -4.50
CA SER A 226 10.10 -25.44 -5.94
C SER A 226 10.14 -26.91 -6.37
N LEU A 227 9.27 -27.73 -5.77
CA LEU A 227 9.20 -29.19 -5.84
C LEU A 227 7.76 -29.71 -5.74
N GLY A 228 7.53 -30.96 -6.14
CA GLY A 228 6.25 -31.66 -6.05
C GLY A 228 6.42 -33.19 -6.21
N HIS A 229 5.43 -33.98 -5.79
CA HIS A 229 5.47 -35.45 -5.90
C HIS A 229 4.73 -36.01 -7.12
N GLU A 230 5.38 -36.94 -7.82
CA GLU A 230 4.95 -37.42 -9.13
C GLU A 230 3.77 -38.42 -9.14
N ASN A 231 3.40 -38.97 -7.98
CA ASN A 231 2.61 -40.19 -7.89
C ASN A 231 1.08 -40.00 -7.91
N VAL A 232 0.57 -38.77 -7.88
CA VAL A 232 -0.88 -38.48 -7.83
C VAL A 232 -1.26 -37.50 -8.95
N GLN A 233 -1.65 -38.06 -10.10
CA GLN A 233 -1.82 -37.31 -11.34
C GLN A 233 -3.19 -36.64 -11.46
N PHE A 234 -3.21 -35.34 -11.78
CA PHE A 234 -4.40 -34.60 -12.21
C PHE A 234 -4.65 -34.82 -13.71
N ASP A 235 -4.81 -36.08 -14.13
CA ASP A 235 -4.67 -36.50 -15.53
C ASP A 235 -5.95 -36.35 -16.40
N LYS A 236 -6.87 -35.49 -15.98
CA LYS A 236 -8.01 -35.02 -16.79
C LYS A 236 -8.15 -33.50 -16.64
N PRO A 237 -8.83 -32.80 -17.58
CA PRO A 237 -9.19 -31.38 -17.43
C PRO A 237 -10.01 -31.02 -16.17
N GLN A 238 -10.46 -32.04 -15.43
CA GLN A 238 -11.24 -31.97 -14.19
C GLN A 238 -10.46 -32.59 -12.99
N GLY A 239 -9.15 -32.85 -13.15
CA GLY A 239 -8.30 -33.57 -12.18
C GLY A 239 -8.72 -35.03 -11.98
N ILE A 240 -8.35 -35.61 -10.84
CA ILE A 240 -9.16 -36.70 -10.29
C ILE A 240 -10.50 -36.05 -9.90
N TYR A 241 -11.48 -36.10 -10.80
CA TYR A 241 -12.82 -35.59 -10.53
C TYR A 241 -13.51 -36.52 -9.51
N ILE A 242 -13.19 -36.26 -8.26
CA ILE A 242 -14.01 -36.67 -7.14
C ILE A 242 -14.99 -35.53 -6.98
N GLU A 243 -16.27 -35.79 -7.24
CA GLU A 243 -17.31 -34.78 -7.14
C GLU A 243 -17.18 -34.02 -5.81
N PRO A 244 -17.45 -32.70 -5.73
CA PRO A 244 -17.20 -31.92 -4.51
C PRO A 244 -17.97 -32.40 -3.27
N HIS A 245 -18.94 -33.30 -3.43
CA HIS A 245 -19.65 -34.03 -2.38
C HIS A 245 -18.99 -35.37 -2.00
N ARG A 246 -18.21 -35.99 -2.89
CA ARG A 246 -17.47 -37.25 -2.72
C ARG A 246 -16.01 -37.07 -2.28
N ALA A 247 -15.48 -35.85 -2.23
CA ALA A 247 -14.09 -35.57 -1.82
C ALA A 247 -13.70 -36.13 -0.44
N HIS A 248 -14.69 -36.45 0.41
CA HIS A 248 -14.52 -37.14 1.69
C HIS A 248 -14.16 -38.64 1.57
N GLU A 249 -14.33 -39.25 0.40
CA GLU A 249 -14.02 -40.66 0.10
C GLU A 249 -12.53 -40.89 -0.19
N PHE A 250 -11.77 -39.81 -0.44
CA PHE A 250 -10.33 -39.88 -0.75
C PHE A 250 -9.50 -39.42 0.44
N ASP A 251 -8.79 -40.37 1.06
CA ASP A 251 -7.82 -40.08 2.11
C ASP A 251 -6.57 -39.41 1.49
N TYR A 252 -6.67 -38.10 1.21
CA TYR A 252 -5.57 -37.30 0.70
C TYR A 252 -4.39 -37.26 1.70
N LYS A 253 -4.66 -37.45 2.99
CA LYS A 253 -3.62 -37.58 4.02
C LYS A 253 -2.81 -38.85 3.79
N LYS A 254 -3.44 -39.96 3.40
CA LYS A 254 -2.75 -41.20 2.96
C LYS A 254 -1.89 -41.01 1.71
N GLN A 255 -2.22 -40.08 0.82
CA GLN A 255 -1.31 -39.70 -0.26
C GLN A 255 -0.15 -38.84 0.25
N PHE A 256 -0.43 -37.84 1.08
CA PHE A 256 0.59 -36.97 1.67
C PHE A 256 1.61 -37.74 2.53
N GLN A 257 1.24 -38.88 3.13
CA GLN A 257 2.18 -39.77 3.83
C GLN A 257 3.41 -40.18 2.99
N GLN A 258 3.29 -40.25 1.66
CA GLN A 258 4.40 -40.60 0.77
C GLN A 258 5.49 -39.52 0.72
N THR A 259 5.18 -38.29 1.12
CA THR A 259 6.02 -37.10 1.00
C THR A 259 6.74 -36.75 2.31
N VAL A 260 6.40 -37.44 3.40
CA VAL A 260 6.84 -37.17 4.76
C VAL A 260 8.26 -37.68 5.01
N TYR A 261 9.07 -36.92 5.76
CA TYR A 261 10.37 -37.38 6.21
C TYR A 261 10.29 -38.51 7.25
N ILE A 262 11.01 -39.59 6.97
CA ILE A 262 11.11 -40.81 7.78
C ILE A 262 12.57 -40.95 8.30
N PRO A 263 12.82 -40.73 9.60
CA PRO A 263 14.06 -41.11 10.27
C PRO A 263 14.37 -42.61 10.16
N ASP A 264 15.59 -43.03 10.52
CA ASP A 264 15.97 -44.44 10.47
C ASP A 264 15.08 -45.34 11.33
N GLY A 265 14.40 -46.30 10.68
CA GLY A 265 13.51 -47.27 11.31
C GLY A 265 12.37 -47.68 10.37
N ASN A 266 11.61 -48.71 10.78
CA ASN A 266 10.35 -49.06 10.14
C ASN A 266 9.21 -48.29 10.81
N TYR A 267 8.44 -47.54 10.04
CA TYR A 267 7.27 -46.78 10.50
C TYR A 267 5.99 -47.50 10.09
N SER A 268 5.00 -47.55 10.97
CA SER A 268 3.65 -48.01 10.63
C SER A 268 2.90 -46.96 9.79
N GLU A 269 1.88 -47.41 9.06
CA GLU A 269 0.98 -46.52 8.29
C GLU A 269 0.35 -45.43 9.20
N GLU A 270 0.02 -45.77 10.45
CA GLU A 270 -0.50 -44.84 11.45
C GLU A 270 0.54 -43.78 11.86
N GLN A 271 1.81 -44.15 12.06
CA GLN A 271 2.86 -43.19 12.40
C GLN A 271 3.15 -42.21 11.25
N LEU A 272 3.08 -42.69 10.00
CA LEU A 272 3.17 -41.82 8.82
C LEU A 272 1.95 -40.89 8.74
N LYS A 273 0.74 -41.41 8.99
CA LYS A 273 -0.49 -40.61 9.04
C LYS A 273 -0.41 -39.48 10.05
N ASN A 274 0.08 -39.76 11.24
CA ASN A 274 0.22 -38.76 12.31
C ASN A 274 1.22 -37.65 11.91
N LYS A 275 2.35 -38.00 11.28
CA LYS A 275 3.30 -37.01 10.75
C LYS A 275 2.73 -36.16 9.61
N ALA A 276 1.97 -36.77 8.69
CA ALA A 276 1.26 -36.04 7.63
C ALA A 276 0.25 -35.04 8.23
N ASP A 277 -0.50 -35.48 9.24
CA ASP A 277 -1.47 -34.66 9.96
C ASP A 277 -0.82 -33.51 10.74
N GLU A 278 0.35 -33.72 11.35
CA GLU A 278 1.13 -32.66 11.99
C GLU A 278 1.54 -31.57 10.98
N ILE A 279 1.99 -31.95 9.77
CA ILE A 279 2.41 -30.98 8.73
C ILE A 279 1.20 -30.21 8.19
N ILE A 280 0.10 -30.90 7.88
CA ILE A 280 -1.13 -30.26 7.40
C ILE A 280 -1.68 -29.30 8.46
N LYS A 281 -1.69 -29.71 9.74
CA LYS A 281 -2.09 -28.86 10.86
C LYS A 281 -1.17 -27.64 11.00
N PHE A 282 0.15 -27.81 10.86
CA PHE A 282 1.08 -26.68 10.84
C PHE A 282 0.75 -25.70 9.70
N TYR A 283 0.43 -26.17 8.49
CA TYR A 283 0.03 -25.27 7.40
C TYR A 283 -1.26 -24.51 7.73
N GLU A 284 -2.28 -25.16 8.29
CA GLU A 284 -3.51 -24.49 8.74
C GLU A 284 -3.21 -23.38 9.76
N GLU A 285 -2.50 -23.71 10.84
CA GLU A 285 -2.15 -22.78 11.91
C GLU A 285 -1.23 -21.65 11.42
N ALA A 286 -0.27 -21.95 10.55
CA ALA A 286 0.64 -20.95 9.99
C ALA A 286 -0.08 -19.96 9.06
N ILE A 287 -1.05 -20.43 8.26
CA ILE A 287 -1.87 -19.59 7.36
C ILE A 287 -2.85 -18.73 8.16
N GLU A 288 -3.49 -19.29 9.20
CA GLU A 288 -4.32 -18.52 10.13
C GLU A 288 -3.52 -17.42 10.83
N ASN A 289 -2.24 -17.69 11.15
CA ASN A 289 -1.28 -16.71 11.65
C ASN A 289 -0.54 -15.92 10.54
N GLY A 290 -1.12 -15.87 9.33
CA GLY A 290 -0.73 -14.95 8.26
C GLY A 290 0.48 -15.36 7.42
N SER A 291 0.79 -16.65 7.32
CA SER A 291 1.83 -17.18 6.42
C SER A 291 1.34 -17.39 4.99
N LEU A 292 2.28 -17.41 4.03
CA LEU A 292 2.08 -17.67 2.62
C LEU A 292 3.01 -18.79 2.14
N PHE A 293 2.45 -19.80 1.49
CA PHE A 293 3.16 -20.93 0.90
C PHE A 293 3.03 -20.85 -0.63
N VAL A 294 4.15 -20.67 -1.31
CA VAL A 294 4.26 -20.61 -2.77
C VAL A 294 4.86 -21.92 -3.26
N TRP A 295 4.18 -22.55 -4.21
CA TRP A 295 4.53 -23.87 -4.76
C TRP A 295 4.72 -23.82 -6.26
N ALA A 296 5.72 -24.51 -6.77
CA ALA A 296 5.80 -24.84 -8.18
C ALA A 296 4.61 -25.71 -8.59
N ALA A 297 3.96 -25.41 -9.72
CA ALA A 297 2.81 -26.19 -10.20
C ALA A 297 3.17 -27.60 -10.69
N GLY A 298 4.44 -27.90 -10.95
CA GLY A 298 4.90 -29.15 -11.55
C GLY A 298 5.48 -29.00 -12.95
N ASN A 299 6.26 -29.99 -13.37
CA ASN A 299 7.06 -29.95 -14.61
C ASN A 299 6.65 -31.02 -15.65
N LYS A 300 5.57 -31.75 -15.40
CA LYS A 300 4.97 -32.71 -16.35
C LYS A 300 3.77 -32.06 -17.07
N PRO A 301 3.38 -32.52 -18.27
CA PRO A 301 2.26 -31.96 -19.04
C PRO A 301 0.90 -32.38 -18.45
N LEU A 302 0.65 -32.04 -17.19
CA LEU A 302 -0.59 -32.31 -16.46
C LEU A 302 -1.64 -31.24 -16.78
N TYR A 303 -2.93 -31.60 -16.67
CA TYR A 303 -4.04 -30.64 -16.80
C TYR A 303 -4.38 -29.91 -15.49
N GLY A 304 -3.72 -30.28 -14.39
CA GLY A 304 -3.73 -29.59 -13.11
C GLY A 304 -2.33 -29.61 -12.50
N VAL A 305 -2.19 -28.93 -11.37
CA VAL A 305 -0.93 -28.80 -10.64
C VAL A 305 -0.55 -30.09 -9.88
N ASP A 306 0.72 -30.26 -9.49
CA ASP A 306 1.17 -31.37 -8.64
C ASP A 306 0.45 -31.40 -7.27
N PHE A 307 0.47 -32.55 -6.59
CA PHE A 307 -0.36 -32.82 -5.41
C PHE A 307 -0.24 -31.78 -4.29
N GLU A 308 0.98 -31.35 -3.96
CA GLU A 308 1.23 -30.33 -2.93
C GLU A 308 0.64 -28.97 -3.33
N ALA A 309 0.93 -28.50 -4.54
CA ALA A 309 0.38 -27.27 -5.09
C ALA A 309 -1.17 -27.31 -5.14
N GLY A 310 -1.74 -28.52 -5.31
CA GLY A 310 -3.18 -28.79 -5.32
C GLY A 310 -3.86 -28.99 -3.96
N LEU A 311 -3.12 -29.00 -2.83
CA LEU A 311 -3.68 -29.31 -1.51
C LEU A 311 -4.93 -28.50 -1.10
N PRO A 312 -5.10 -27.21 -1.45
CA PRO A 312 -6.33 -26.45 -1.13
C PRO A 312 -7.62 -27.04 -1.72
N TYR A 313 -7.54 -27.88 -2.75
CA TYR A 313 -8.68 -28.63 -3.28
C TYR A 313 -9.30 -29.55 -2.22
N TYR A 314 -8.45 -30.26 -1.49
CA TYR A 314 -8.84 -31.21 -0.44
C TYR A 314 -9.00 -30.52 0.93
N ASN A 315 -8.18 -29.51 1.22
CA ASN A 315 -8.25 -28.73 2.45
C ASN A 315 -8.41 -27.23 2.17
N ARG A 316 -9.67 -26.79 2.01
CA ARG A 316 -10.01 -25.40 1.67
C ARG A 316 -9.52 -24.34 2.67
N LYS A 317 -9.16 -24.72 3.91
CA LYS A 317 -8.55 -23.77 4.87
C LYS A 317 -7.22 -23.20 4.35
N LEU A 318 -6.46 -24.00 3.60
CA LEU A 318 -5.16 -23.62 3.07
C LEU A 318 -5.28 -22.54 1.98
N GLN A 319 -6.43 -22.42 1.30
CA GLN A 319 -6.59 -21.57 0.12
C GLN A 319 -6.21 -20.10 0.38
N LYS A 320 -6.35 -19.58 1.60
CA LYS A 320 -6.03 -18.17 1.94
C LYS A 320 -4.54 -17.85 2.04
N GLY A 321 -3.66 -18.85 2.07
CA GLY A 321 -2.22 -18.67 2.21
C GLY A 321 -1.43 -19.58 1.26
N TRP A 322 -1.99 -19.89 0.08
CA TRP A 322 -1.41 -20.82 -0.89
C TRP A 322 -1.37 -20.19 -2.27
N ILE A 323 -0.24 -20.32 -2.99
CA ILE A 323 -0.17 -19.99 -4.41
C ILE A 323 0.48 -21.16 -5.15
N ALA A 324 -0.18 -21.67 -6.18
CA ALA A 324 0.41 -22.59 -7.14
C ALA A 324 0.92 -21.80 -8.36
N VAL A 325 2.16 -22.05 -8.80
CA VAL A 325 2.81 -21.22 -9.82
C VAL A 325 3.07 -22.03 -11.09
N VAL A 326 2.28 -21.74 -12.12
CA VAL A 326 2.40 -22.32 -13.46
C VAL A 326 3.62 -21.70 -14.15
N GLY A 327 4.54 -22.55 -14.63
CA GLY A 327 5.69 -22.10 -15.41
C GLY A 327 5.31 -21.92 -16.87
N VAL A 328 5.47 -20.72 -17.42
CA VAL A 328 5.21 -20.42 -18.84
C VAL A 328 6.44 -19.81 -19.50
N LYS A 329 6.58 -19.97 -20.82
CA LYS A 329 7.63 -19.26 -21.56
C LYS A 329 7.14 -17.87 -21.91
N VAL A 330 7.81 -16.83 -21.38
CA VAL A 330 7.55 -15.44 -21.73
C VAL A 330 8.53 -15.01 -22.83
N LYS A 331 8.01 -14.52 -23.96
CA LYS A 331 8.84 -14.02 -25.07
C LYS A 331 9.25 -12.56 -24.85
N PRO A 332 10.27 -12.05 -25.57
CA PRO A 332 10.70 -10.65 -25.48
C PRO A 332 9.63 -9.60 -25.83
N ASP A 333 8.59 -10.00 -26.57
CA ASP A 333 7.42 -9.16 -26.91
C ASP A 333 6.33 -9.17 -25.82
N GLY A 334 6.57 -9.86 -24.70
CA GLY A 334 5.60 -10.03 -23.60
C GLY A 334 4.56 -11.14 -23.85
N THR A 335 4.51 -11.75 -25.03
CA THR A 335 3.58 -12.86 -25.29
C THR A 335 4.01 -14.12 -24.57
N ILE A 336 3.03 -14.88 -24.07
CA ILE A 336 3.28 -16.18 -23.43
C ILE A 336 3.04 -17.34 -24.40
N THR A 337 3.77 -18.43 -24.20
CA THR A 337 3.55 -19.72 -24.86
C THR A 337 3.88 -20.86 -23.90
N ASP A 338 3.25 -22.02 -24.10
CA ASP A 338 3.75 -23.26 -23.52
C ASP A 338 5.17 -23.59 -24.03
N TYR A 339 5.92 -24.34 -23.23
CA TYR A 339 7.15 -24.99 -23.68
C TYR A 339 6.83 -26.16 -24.64
N PRO A 340 7.76 -26.59 -25.52
CA PRO A 340 7.54 -27.73 -26.42
C PRO A 340 7.13 -29.01 -25.67
N ASN A 341 7.74 -29.25 -24.51
CA ASN A 341 7.21 -30.13 -23.48
C ASN A 341 6.53 -29.23 -22.44
N ARG A 342 5.21 -29.04 -22.54
CA ARG A 342 4.48 -28.14 -21.65
C ARG A 342 4.58 -28.60 -20.19
N LEU A 343 4.54 -27.62 -19.29
CA LEU A 343 4.55 -27.86 -17.84
C LEU A 343 3.12 -28.07 -17.33
N ALA A 344 2.95 -28.20 -16.01
CA ALA A 344 1.65 -28.40 -15.41
C ALA A 344 0.78 -27.14 -15.52
N HIS A 345 -0.48 -27.33 -15.90
CA HIS A 345 -1.49 -26.27 -16.01
C HIS A 345 -2.27 -26.09 -14.69
N ALA A 346 -3.00 -24.98 -14.54
CA ALA A 346 -3.68 -24.66 -13.28
C ALA A 346 -4.81 -25.65 -12.92
N GLY A 347 -5.61 -26.08 -13.90
CA GLY A 347 -6.76 -26.98 -13.72
C GLY A 347 -7.69 -26.54 -12.59
N GLY A 348 -8.08 -27.50 -11.74
CA GLY A 348 -8.90 -27.27 -10.54
C GLY A 348 -8.26 -26.36 -9.48
N ALA A 349 -6.99 -25.97 -9.62
CA ALA A 349 -6.32 -25.00 -8.76
C ALA A 349 -6.42 -23.55 -9.25
N ALA A 350 -7.09 -23.27 -10.39
CA ALA A 350 -7.18 -21.92 -11.00
C ALA A 350 -7.42 -20.77 -10.01
N TYR A 351 -8.29 -20.96 -9.00
CA TYR A 351 -8.59 -19.95 -7.97
C TYR A 351 -7.41 -19.54 -7.08
N TRP A 352 -6.37 -20.36 -6.94
CA TRP A 352 -5.14 -20.05 -6.21
C TRP A 352 -3.87 -20.19 -7.08
N SER A 353 -4.03 -20.23 -8.41
CA SER A 353 -2.93 -20.37 -9.36
C SER A 353 -2.60 -19.06 -10.08
N ILE A 354 -1.32 -18.86 -10.39
CA ILE A 354 -0.82 -17.77 -11.25
C ILE A 354 0.27 -18.29 -12.18
N ALA A 355 0.41 -17.72 -13.38
CA ALA A 355 1.51 -18.02 -14.27
C ALA A 355 2.69 -17.06 -14.04
N ALA A 356 3.92 -17.56 -14.14
CA ALA A 356 5.13 -16.74 -14.16
C ALA A 356 6.19 -17.36 -15.09
N ASN A 357 7.18 -16.56 -15.50
CA ASN A 357 8.20 -17.01 -16.44
C ASN A 357 8.97 -18.22 -15.86
N GLY A 358 8.91 -19.37 -16.54
CA GLY A 358 9.56 -20.61 -16.15
C GLY A 358 11.05 -20.69 -16.51
N ASP A 359 11.58 -19.74 -17.28
CA ASP A 359 13.01 -19.71 -17.63
C ASP A 359 13.85 -19.30 -16.41
N CYS A 360 15.02 -19.93 -16.24
CA CYS A 360 15.88 -19.68 -15.08
C CYS A 360 16.40 -18.22 -14.97
N GLU A 361 16.60 -17.53 -16.10
CA GLU A 361 17.06 -16.13 -16.22
C GLU A 361 18.41 -15.75 -15.58
N LEU A 362 19.09 -16.65 -14.86
CA LEU A 362 20.47 -16.47 -14.41
C LEU A 362 21.48 -16.71 -15.54
N SER A 363 22.68 -16.13 -15.43
CA SER A 363 23.78 -16.39 -16.39
C SER A 363 24.14 -17.87 -16.41
N GLU A 364 24.49 -18.39 -17.59
CA GLU A 364 24.70 -19.80 -17.93
C GLU A 364 23.55 -20.79 -17.65
N CYS A 365 22.54 -20.40 -16.87
CA CYS A 365 21.39 -21.25 -16.58
C CYS A 365 20.40 -21.29 -17.77
N ARG A 366 20.43 -22.40 -18.52
CA ARG A 366 19.53 -22.64 -19.69
C ARG A 366 18.32 -23.53 -19.37
N LYS A 367 18.08 -23.85 -18.09
CA LYS A 367 16.96 -24.68 -17.64
C LYS A 367 15.65 -23.88 -17.60
N HIS A 368 14.53 -24.60 -17.68
CA HIS A 368 13.19 -24.07 -17.48
C HIS A 368 12.36 -25.01 -16.60
N GLY A 369 11.35 -24.47 -15.91
CA GLY A 369 10.48 -25.21 -15.00
C GLY A 369 9.61 -24.29 -14.13
N SER A 370 8.50 -24.81 -13.62
CA SER A 370 7.68 -24.10 -12.62
C SER A 370 8.46 -23.86 -11.32
N SER A 371 9.50 -24.66 -11.06
CA SER A 371 10.48 -24.46 -10.00
C SER A 371 11.26 -23.14 -10.10
N PHE A 372 11.43 -22.56 -11.30
CA PHE A 372 12.02 -21.23 -11.50
C PHE A 372 10.98 -20.11 -11.60
N ALA A 373 9.70 -20.46 -11.81
CA ALA A 373 8.58 -19.53 -11.79
C ALA A 373 8.16 -19.17 -10.34
N ALA A 374 8.07 -20.18 -9.46
CA ALA A 374 7.74 -20.02 -8.03
C ALA A 374 8.59 -18.97 -7.29
N PRO A 375 9.94 -18.96 -7.36
CA PRO A 375 10.76 -17.96 -6.66
C PRO A 375 10.53 -16.52 -7.14
N LYS A 376 10.01 -16.30 -8.35
CA LYS A 376 9.65 -14.97 -8.85
C LYS A 376 8.38 -14.45 -8.18
N VAL A 377 7.37 -15.31 -8.03
CA VAL A 377 6.15 -15.00 -7.25
C VAL A 377 6.51 -14.79 -5.76
N THR A 378 7.40 -15.61 -5.21
CA THR A 378 7.89 -15.44 -3.84
C THR A 378 8.68 -14.12 -3.66
N ALA A 379 9.48 -13.72 -4.63
CA ALA A 379 10.17 -12.44 -4.62
C ALA A 379 9.19 -11.25 -4.64
N THR A 380 8.14 -11.30 -5.47
CA THR A 380 7.06 -10.30 -5.43
C THR A 380 6.34 -10.28 -4.08
N ALA A 381 6.08 -11.45 -3.47
CA ALA A 381 5.51 -11.53 -2.13
C ALA A 381 6.41 -10.88 -1.05
N ALA A 382 7.72 -11.10 -1.12
CA ALA A 382 8.68 -10.48 -0.21
C ALA A 382 8.74 -8.95 -0.39
N LYS A 383 8.78 -8.46 -1.64
CA LYS A 383 8.71 -7.02 -1.96
C LYS A 383 7.39 -6.40 -1.46
N LEU A 384 6.25 -7.07 -1.64
CA LEU A 384 4.97 -6.63 -1.07
C LEU A 384 5.01 -6.54 0.46
N LYS A 385 5.67 -7.49 1.13
CA LYS A 385 5.82 -7.47 2.60
C LYS A 385 6.74 -6.34 3.08
N GLU A 386 7.71 -5.90 2.28
CA GLU A 386 8.47 -4.67 2.56
C GLU A 386 7.61 -3.41 2.35
N LYS A 387 6.91 -3.30 1.19
CA LYS A 387 6.12 -2.10 0.87
C LYS A 387 4.92 -1.93 1.82
N PHE A 388 4.26 -3.04 2.19
CA PHE A 388 3.08 -3.12 3.05
C PHE A 388 3.30 -4.11 4.24
N PRO A 389 4.11 -3.76 5.27
CA PRO A 389 4.48 -4.70 6.34
C PRO A 389 3.34 -5.28 7.18
N TRP A 390 2.16 -4.68 7.11
CA TRP A 390 0.97 -5.12 7.81
C TRP A 390 0.20 -6.24 7.09
N MET A 391 0.39 -6.43 5.77
CA MET A 391 -0.32 -7.49 5.04
C MET A 391 0.05 -8.87 5.57
N THR A 392 -0.95 -9.74 5.75
CA THR A 392 -0.72 -11.17 5.97
C THR A 392 -0.48 -11.87 4.64
N GLY A 393 -0.16 -13.17 4.68
CA GLY A 393 -0.12 -14.02 3.49
C GLY A 393 -1.40 -13.95 2.65
N HIS A 394 -2.56 -13.71 3.26
CA HIS A 394 -3.84 -13.61 2.54
C HIS A 394 -4.00 -12.28 1.79
N GLU A 395 -3.63 -11.13 2.36
CA GLU A 395 -3.65 -9.86 1.61
C GLU A 395 -2.54 -9.81 0.54
N ILE A 396 -1.38 -10.43 0.78
CA ILE A 396 -0.32 -10.58 -0.24
C ILE A 396 -0.82 -11.45 -1.39
N GLN A 397 -1.42 -12.61 -1.10
CA GLN A 397 -2.00 -13.50 -2.10
C GLN A 397 -3.04 -12.77 -2.95
N GLN A 398 -4.01 -12.11 -2.31
CA GLN A 398 -5.03 -11.32 -3.01
C GLN A 398 -4.40 -10.24 -3.89
N THR A 399 -3.38 -9.54 -3.40
CA THR A 399 -2.68 -8.50 -4.18
C THR A 399 -1.99 -9.08 -5.41
N ILE A 400 -1.24 -10.19 -5.28
CA ILE A 400 -0.55 -10.85 -6.40
C ILE A 400 -1.55 -11.37 -7.44
N LEU A 401 -2.56 -12.13 -7.00
CA LEU A 401 -3.52 -12.76 -7.89
C LEU A 401 -4.35 -11.71 -8.64
N THR A 402 -4.90 -10.71 -7.93
CA THR A 402 -5.81 -9.72 -8.54
C THR A 402 -5.13 -8.72 -9.46
N THR A 403 -3.81 -8.60 -9.38
CA THR A 403 -3.01 -7.70 -10.23
C THR A 403 -2.43 -8.37 -11.46
N ALA A 404 -2.49 -9.70 -11.56
CA ALA A 404 -2.03 -10.47 -12.72
C ALA A 404 -2.60 -9.95 -14.05
N ASP A 405 -1.80 -10.03 -15.12
CA ASP A 405 -2.23 -9.71 -16.47
C ASP A 405 -3.10 -10.87 -16.99
N ARG A 406 -4.40 -10.61 -17.12
CA ARG A 406 -5.41 -11.62 -17.45
C ARG A 406 -5.11 -12.28 -18.79
N ILE A 407 -5.09 -13.62 -18.78
CA ILE A 407 -5.01 -14.45 -19.99
C ILE A 407 -6.37 -15.13 -20.14
N TYR A 408 -6.98 -15.01 -21.33
CA TYR A 408 -8.27 -15.59 -21.65
C TYR A 408 -8.09 -16.73 -22.66
N ASP A 409 -8.42 -17.95 -22.24
CA ASP A 409 -8.29 -19.16 -23.04
C ASP A 409 -9.39 -20.19 -22.68
N LEU A 410 -9.03 -21.39 -22.21
CA LEU A 410 -9.99 -22.33 -21.64
C LEU A 410 -10.34 -21.87 -20.22
N MET A 411 -11.49 -21.21 -20.07
CA MET A 411 -11.90 -20.60 -18.81
C MET A 411 -12.56 -21.60 -17.84
N THR A 412 -12.59 -21.24 -16.55
CA THR A 412 -13.46 -21.84 -15.52
C THR A 412 -14.94 -21.73 -15.91
N GLU A 413 -15.80 -22.56 -15.30
CA GLU A 413 -17.26 -22.57 -15.58
C GLU A 413 -17.93 -21.21 -15.34
N ASP A 414 -17.41 -20.40 -14.42
CA ASP A 414 -17.89 -19.04 -14.14
C ASP A 414 -17.29 -17.96 -15.07
N GLY A 415 -16.42 -18.36 -16.01
CA GLY A 415 -15.78 -17.51 -17.00
C GLY A 415 -14.68 -16.57 -16.49
N LYS A 416 -14.28 -16.66 -15.21
CA LYS A 416 -13.41 -15.64 -14.58
C LYS A 416 -11.92 -15.93 -14.63
N LEU A 417 -11.50 -17.20 -14.65
CA LEU A 417 -10.10 -17.59 -14.54
C LEU A 417 -9.71 -18.59 -15.64
N SER A 418 -8.44 -18.61 -16.01
CA SER A 418 -7.90 -19.58 -16.97
C SER A 418 -7.68 -20.93 -16.27
N LEU A 419 -8.12 -22.03 -16.89
CA LEU A 419 -7.76 -23.39 -16.46
C LEU A 419 -6.31 -23.74 -16.81
N ASN A 420 -5.64 -22.99 -17.67
CA ASN A 420 -4.22 -23.22 -17.96
C ASN A 420 -3.32 -22.36 -17.06
N PHE A 421 -3.67 -21.09 -16.86
CA PHE A 421 -2.79 -20.06 -16.27
C PHE A 421 -3.34 -19.43 -14.97
N GLY A 422 -4.50 -19.87 -14.49
CA GLY A 422 -5.14 -19.37 -13.28
C GLY A 422 -5.57 -17.91 -13.42
N TRP A 423 -5.04 -17.04 -12.55
CA TRP A 423 -5.36 -15.61 -12.55
C TRP A 423 -4.76 -14.83 -13.73
N GLY A 424 -3.69 -15.31 -14.35
CA GLY A 424 -2.96 -14.62 -15.41
C GLY A 424 -1.45 -14.65 -15.21
N LEU A 425 -0.71 -13.82 -15.94
CA LEU A 425 0.73 -13.66 -15.79
C LEU A 425 1.07 -12.72 -14.63
N LEU A 426 2.07 -13.07 -13.82
CA LEU A 426 2.61 -12.24 -12.73
C LEU A 426 3.01 -10.84 -13.22
N ASN A 427 2.37 -9.80 -12.68
CA ASN A 427 2.70 -8.40 -12.92
C ASN A 427 3.17 -7.73 -11.63
N GLU A 428 4.47 -7.85 -11.31
CA GLU A 428 5.06 -7.28 -10.09
C GLU A 428 4.87 -5.76 -10.00
N THR A 429 5.04 -5.03 -11.10
CA THR A 429 4.88 -3.56 -11.16
C THR A 429 3.48 -3.12 -10.74
N LYS A 430 2.45 -3.87 -11.15
CA LYS A 430 1.06 -3.61 -10.76
C LYS A 430 0.76 -4.12 -9.35
N ALA A 431 1.31 -5.26 -8.94
CA ALA A 431 1.20 -5.76 -7.56
C ALA A 431 1.74 -4.74 -6.54
N LEU A 432 2.90 -4.15 -6.81
CA LEU A 432 3.50 -3.13 -5.94
C LEU A 432 2.68 -1.83 -5.85
N LYS A 433 1.63 -1.63 -6.67
CA LYS A 433 0.67 -0.53 -6.52
C LYS A 433 -0.52 -0.86 -5.62
N GLY A 434 -0.53 -2.02 -4.96
CA GLY A 434 -1.64 -2.53 -4.15
C GLY A 434 -2.57 -3.45 -4.97
N PRO A 435 -3.63 -4.01 -4.37
CA PRO A 435 -4.60 -4.84 -5.10
C PRO A 435 -5.30 -4.03 -6.20
N SER A 436 -5.78 -4.70 -7.26
CA SER A 436 -6.68 -4.08 -8.27
C SER A 436 -8.09 -4.68 -8.32
N GLU A 437 -8.38 -5.67 -7.46
CA GLU A 437 -9.72 -6.23 -7.30
C GLU A 437 -9.93 -6.67 -5.85
N PHE A 438 -11.02 -6.24 -5.21
CA PHE A 438 -11.55 -6.86 -3.99
C PHE A 438 -12.47 -8.02 -4.42
N ASN A 439 -11.86 -9.17 -4.68
CA ASN A 439 -12.55 -10.35 -5.15
C ASN A 439 -13.18 -11.15 -3.99
N ASN A 440 -14.49 -11.35 -4.02
CA ASN A 440 -15.19 -12.02 -2.93
C ASN A 440 -14.84 -13.51 -2.80
N ILE A 441 -14.57 -14.20 -3.90
CA ILE A 441 -14.20 -15.63 -3.88
C ILE A 441 -12.86 -15.82 -3.16
N LEU A 442 -11.88 -14.94 -3.35
CA LEU A 442 -10.62 -14.97 -2.58
C LEU A 442 -10.84 -14.68 -1.08
N ILE A 443 -11.81 -13.83 -0.73
CA ILE A 443 -12.01 -13.40 0.67
C ILE A 443 -12.80 -14.42 1.49
N VAL A 444 -13.94 -14.91 0.98
CA VAL A 444 -14.83 -15.83 1.72
C VAL A 444 -14.78 -17.28 1.22
N GLY A 445 -14.20 -17.52 0.04
CA GLY A 445 -14.22 -18.83 -0.63
C GLY A 445 -15.45 -19.00 -1.54
N GLU A 446 -15.28 -19.78 -2.60
CA GLU A 446 -16.26 -20.06 -3.65
C GLU A 446 -17.66 -20.43 -3.09
N ARG A 447 -17.74 -21.44 -2.21
CA ARG A 447 -19.01 -21.92 -1.64
C ARG A 447 -19.73 -20.84 -0.82
N ALA A 448 -18.99 -20.05 -0.05
CA ALA A 448 -19.55 -18.95 0.73
C ALA A 448 -20.05 -17.81 -0.17
N SER A 449 -19.27 -17.47 -1.21
CA SER A 449 -19.66 -16.49 -2.22
C SER A 449 -20.91 -16.91 -3.00
N ALA A 450 -21.02 -18.19 -3.36
CA ALA A 450 -22.20 -18.77 -4.02
C ALA A 450 -23.44 -18.78 -3.10
N ALA A 451 -23.24 -18.93 -1.79
CA ALA A 451 -24.29 -18.76 -0.77
C ALA A 451 -24.64 -17.28 -0.48
N GLY A 452 -24.07 -16.31 -1.23
CA GLY A 452 -24.36 -14.89 -1.11
C GLY A 452 -23.59 -14.15 -0.02
N LEU A 453 -22.66 -14.79 0.70
CA LEU A 453 -21.82 -14.11 1.68
C LEU A 453 -20.88 -13.13 0.97
N LYS A 454 -20.79 -11.91 1.49
CA LYS A 454 -19.90 -10.85 1.00
C LYS A 454 -18.85 -10.51 2.06
N GLY A 455 -17.59 -10.60 1.67
CA GLY A 455 -16.44 -10.24 2.50
C GLY A 455 -15.96 -8.82 2.28
N GLN A 456 -14.90 -8.46 3.01
CA GLN A 456 -14.17 -7.22 2.85
C GLN A 456 -12.66 -7.53 2.84
N PHE A 457 -11.90 -6.85 1.96
CA PHE A 457 -10.44 -6.85 2.02
C PHE A 457 -10.00 -6.13 3.30
N ASN A 458 -9.14 -6.75 4.10
CA ASN A 458 -8.79 -6.26 5.43
C ASN A 458 -7.50 -5.43 5.43
N ALA A 459 -7.63 -4.11 5.31
CA ALA A 459 -6.54 -3.16 5.48
C ALA A 459 -6.32 -2.82 6.96
N ASN A 460 -5.66 -3.71 7.70
CA ASN A 460 -5.27 -3.49 9.10
C ASN A 460 -3.94 -2.73 9.20
N ILE A 461 -3.98 -1.39 9.12
CA ILE A 461 -2.78 -0.56 9.09
C ILE A 461 -2.42 -0.10 10.50
N GLY A 462 -1.32 -0.62 11.03
CA GLY A 462 -0.83 -0.28 12.36
C GLY A 462 -0.32 1.16 12.54
N ASN A 463 -0.01 1.51 13.79
CA ASN A 463 0.26 2.88 14.22
C ASN A 463 1.39 3.57 13.43
N SER A 464 1.18 4.86 13.16
CA SER A 464 2.11 5.74 12.43
C SER A 464 2.54 5.23 11.05
N ARG A 465 1.83 4.27 10.46
CA ARG A 465 2.06 3.79 9.10
C ARG A 465 1.04 4.40 8.14
N THR A 466 1.52 4.74 6.94
CA THR A 466 0.70 5.05 5.77
C THR A 466 0.88 3.94 4.74
N SER A 467 -0.16 3.59 4.01
CA SER A 467 -0.05 2.78 2.80
C SER A 467 -0.88 3.41 1.70
N ILE A 468 -0.35 3.39 0.48
CA ILE A 468 -0.99 3.96 -0.71
C ILE A 468 -1.34 2.81 -1.64
N PHE A 469 -2.61 2.72 -2.03
CA PHE A 469 -3.04 1.90 -3.16
C PHE A 469 -3.25 2.84 -4.36
N GLU A 470 -2.46 2.59 -5.39
CA GLU A 470 -2.31 3.44 -6.58
C GLU A 470 -3.07 2.87 -7.79
N ASN A 471 -3.48 1.60 -7.72
CA ASN A 471 -4.34 0.98 -8.73
C ASN A 471 -5.80 1.45 -8.60
N ASP A 472 -6.51 1.42 -9.73
CA ASP A 472 -7.97 1.41 -9.76
C ASP A 472 -8.46 0.06 -9.21
N ILE A 473 -9.32 0.08 -8.18
CA ILE A 473 -9.78 -1.14 -7.49
C ILE A 473 -11.21 -1.49 -7.89
N THR A 474 -11.36 -2.68 -8.46
CA THR A 474 -12.63 -3.28 -8.92
C THR A 474 -13.11 -4.39 -7.98
N GLY A 475 -14.17 -5.13 -8.33
CA GLY A 475 -14.57 -6.36 -7.63
C GLY A 475 -15.91 -6.28 -6.91
N ASP A 476 -16.30 -7.39 -6.29
CA ASP A 476 -17.65 -7.61 -5.75
C ASP A 476 -17.69 -7.72 -4.21
N ALA A 477 -16.55 -7.62 -3.54
CA ALA A 477 -16.39 -7.46 -2.10
C ALA A 477 -16.10 -6.00 -1.73
N GLY A 478 -16.07 -5.72 -0.42
CA GLY A 478 -15.84 -4.38 0.13
C GLY A 478 -14.44 -4.16 0.71
N LEU A 479 -14.28 -3.06 1.43
CA LEU A 479 -13.03 -2.68 2.11
C LEU A 479 -13.27 -2.54 3.61
N LYS A 480 -12.45 -3.21 4.43
CA LYS A 480 -12.38 -2.99 5.87
C LYS A 480 -11.08 -2.27 6.21
N LYS A 481 -11.17 -1.00 6.62
CA LYS A 481 -10.03 -0.24 7.16
C LYS A 481 -10.03 -0.38 8.69
N SER A 482 -8.99 -1.00 9.21
CA SER A 482 -8.74 -1.20 10.65
C SER A 482 -7.31 -0.78 11.03
N GLY A 483 -7.01 -0.77 12.33
CA GLY A 483 -5.77 -0.21 12.87
C GLY A 483 -5.70 1.32 12.76
N ASN A 484 -4.93 1.97 13.62
CA ASN A 484 -4.91 3.43 13.74
C ASN A 484 -4.07 4.19 12.69
N GLY A 485 -3.44 3.48 11.73
CA GLY A 485 -2.71 4.08 10.61
C GLY A 485 -3.61 4.56 9.46
N THR A 486 -2.99 5.01 8.36
CA THR A 486 -3.65 5.62 7.19
C THR A 486 -3.60 4.73 5.96
N LEU A 487 -4.74 4.52 5.30
CA LEU A 487 -4.83 4.02 3.93
C LEU A 487 -5.17 5.18 2.99
N ILE A 488 -4.46 5.29 1.88
CA ILE A 488 -4.75 6.27 0.82
C ILE A 488 -5.15 5.51 -0.45
N LEU A 489 -6.30 5.83 -1.02
CA LEU A 489 -6.76 5.35 -2.33
C LEU A 489 -6.62 6.48 -3.36
N THR A 490 -5.67 6.33 -4.29
CA THR A 490 -5.42 7.35 -5.32
C THR A 490 -6.01 7.02 -6.68
N GLY A 491 -6.32 5.75 -6.94
CA GLY A 491 -7.08 5.30 -8.12
C GLY A 491 -8.57 5.65 -8.08
N ASN A 492 -9.27 5.32 -9.16
CA ASN A 492 -10.72 5.35 -9.31
C ASN A 492 -11.28 3.95 -9.01
N ASN A 493 -12.12 3.85 -7.98
CA ASN A 493 -12.52 2.56 -7.43
C ASN A 493 -13.99 2.28 -7.73
N SER A 494 -14.27 1.08 -8.23
CA SER A 494 -15.61 0.60 -8.64
C SER A 494 -16.03 -0.69 -7.93
N TYR A 495 -15.34 -1.07 -6.86
CA TYR A 495 -15.71 -2.25 -6.06
C TYR A 495 -17.10 -2.07 -5.41
N ALA A 496 -17.95 -3.09 -5.52
CA ALA A 496 -19.37 -2.97 -5.21
C ALA A 496 -19.73 -3.15 -3.73
N GLY A 497 -18.86 -3.79 -2.93
CA GLY A 497 -19.13 -4.06 -1.52
C GLY A 497 -18.82 -2.86 -0.61
N ASN A 498 -19.54 -2.78 0.52
CA ASN A 498 -19.44 -1.64 1.45
C ASN A 498 -18.04 -1.46 2.04
N THR A 499 -17.69 -0.19 2.31
CA THR A 499 -16.46 0.20 2.99
C THR A 499 -16.75 0.50 4.45
N THR A 500 -16.01 -0.12 5.36
CA THR A 500 -16.11 0.11 6.80
C THR A 500 -14.78 0.62 7.32
N ILE A 501 -14.79 1.81 7.93
CA ILE A 501 -13.64 2.39 8.62
C ILE A 501 -13.85 2.20 10.11
N ASP A 502 -13.30 1.12 10.65
CA ASP A 502 -13.34 0.84 12.10
C ASP A 502 -12.40 1.77 12.85
N GLU A 503 -11.17 1.94 12.34
CA GLU A 503 -10.10 2.69 13.00
C GLU A 503 -9.17 3.38 12.00
N GLY A 504 -8.54 4.47 12.46
CA GLY A 504 -7.52 5.21 11.71
C GLY A 504 -8.12 5.99 10.54
N LYS A 505 -7.33 6.22 9.48
CA LYS A 505 -7.73 7.08 8.36
C LYS A 505 -7.90 6.31 7.06
N LEU A 506 -8.95 6.61 6.32
CA LEU A 506 -9.08 6.33 4.90
C LEU A 506 -9.09 7.66 4.15
N GLU A 507 -8.15 7.88 3.25
CA GLU A 507 -8.08 9.05 2.39
C GLU A 507 -8.44 8.69 0.95
N ILE A 508 -9.38 9.41 0.34
CA ILE A 508 -9.86 9.15 -1.03
C ILE A 508 -9.57 10.36 -1.91
N TYR A 509 -8.89 10.13 -3.04
CA TYR A 509 -8.58 11.15 -4.04
C TYR A 509 -9.34 10.99 -5.37
N GLY A 510 -9.88 9.81 -5.66
CA GLY A 510 -10.58 9.51 -6.92
C GLY A 510 -12.06 9.18 -6.73
N ASN A 511 -12.65 8.52 -7.73
CA ASN A 511 -13.97 7.93 -7.62
C ASN A 511 -13.97 6.75 -6.61
N ASN A 512 -15.11 6.49 -5.95
CA ASN A 512 -15.26 5.35 -5.05
C ASN A 512 -16.74 4.88 -4.97
N ALA A 513 -17.07 3.79 -5.69
CA ALA A 513 -18.44 3.28 -5.87
C ALA A 513 -18.98 2.40 -4.72
N SER A 514 -18.57 2.71 -3.49
CA SER A 514 -18.95 1.97 -2.28
C SER A 514 -19.63 2.88 -1.25
N ASN A 515 -20.64 2.33 -0.54
CA ASN A 515 -21.20 2.97 0.64
C ASN A 515 -20.17 2.96 1.77
N ILE A 516 -19.94 4.09 2.41
CA ILE A 516 -18.91 4.20 3.47
C ILE A 516 -19.57 4.34 4.84
N THR A 517 -19.25 3.42 5.74
CA THR A 517 -19.53 3.53 7.17
C THR A 517 -18.27 3.98 7.91
N ILE A 518 -18.38 5.06 8.67
CA ILE A 518 -17.30 5.59 9.52
C ILE A 518 -17.65 5.30 10.97
N ASN A 519 -16.98 4.35 11.62
CA ASN A 519 -17.21 4.05 13.04
C ASN A 519 -16.41 5.01 13.95
N GLN A 520 -16.66 4.97 15.25
CA GLN A 520 -16.20 5.95 16.25
C GLN A 520 -14.70 6.29 16.22
N GLN A 521 -13.82 5.34 15.91
CA GLN A 521 -12.38 5.55 15.82
C GLN A 521 -11.86 5.75 14.38
N GLY A 522 -12.76 5.71 13.40
CA GLY A 522 -12.49 5.89 11.98
C GLY A 522 -12.55 7.35 11.54
N THR A 523 -11.78 7.66 10.51
CA THR A 523 -11.82 8.95 9.81
C THR A 523 -11.84 8.72 8.29
N LEU A 524 -12.82 9.28 7.60
CA LEU A 524 -12.79 9.46 6.15
C LEU A 524 -12.23 10.85 5.84
N VAL A 525 -11.24 10.95 4.95
CA VAL A 525 -10.73 12.22 4.43
C VAL A 525 -11.07 12.33 2.93
N THR A 526 -11.71 13.43 2.54
CA THR A 526 -12.03 13.76 1.14
C THR A 526 -11.25 14.97 0.65
N TYR A 527 -10.84 14.92 -0.61
CA TYR A 527 -10.11 15.97 -1.33
C TYR A 527 -10.94 16.51 -2.52
N PRO A 528 -10.55 17.63 -3.16
CA PRO A 528 -11.35 18.27 -4.22
C PRO A 528 -11.76 17.39 -5.41
N THR A 529 -11.02 16.31 -5.68
CA THR A 529 -11.30 15.37 -6.78
C THR A 529 -12.02 14.09 -6.34
N ALA A 530 -12.35 13.96 -5.05
CA ALA A 530 -12.98 12.76 -4.50
C ALA A 530 -14.48 12.73 -4.84
N ILE A 531 -14.95 11.62 -5.42
CA ILE A 531 -16.37 11.42 -5.75
C ILE A 531 -16.83 10.07 -5.21
N ILE A 532 -17.70 10.09 -4.19
CA ILE A 532 -18.47 8.92 -3.76
C ILE A 532 -19.64 8.77 -4.75
N ASN A 533 -19.37 8.07 -5.85
CA ASN A 533 -20.23 8.03 -7.06
C ASN A 533 -21.37 6.99 -6.92
N GLU A 534 -22.11 6.74 -8.00
CA GLU A 534 -23.16 5.70 -8.09
C GLU A 534 -24.25 5.76 -7.01
N GLN A 535 -24.64 6.96 -6.58
CA GLN A 535 -25.62 7.22 -5.53
C GLN A 535 -25.28 6.54 -4.18
N LYS A 536 -23.99 6.31 -3.93
CA LYS A 536 -23.52 5.69 -2.68
C LYS A 536 -23.51 6.70 -1.54
N ASN A 537 -23.84 6.19 -0.36
CA ASN A 537 -24.05 7.00 0.84
C ASN A 537 -22.81 7.02 1.73
N VAL A 538 -22.67 8.08 2.52
CA VAL A 538 -21.71 8.15 3.63
C VAL A 538 -22.47 8.20 4.96
N TYR A 539 -22.29 7.17 5.78
CA TYR A 539 -22.88 7.04 7.10
C TYR A 539 -21.81 7.23 8.16
N ASN A 540 -21.79 8.40 8.81
CA ASN A 540 -20.92 8.65 9.94
C ASN A 540 -21.61 8.18 11.23
N ASN A 541 -21.07 7.11 11.82
CA ASN A 541 -21.57 6.39 12.99
C ASN A 541 -20.72 6.74 14.22
N GLY A 542 -20.71 8.03 14.57
CA GLY A 542 -19.92 8.57 15.69
C GLY A 542 -18.43 8.78 15.39
N GLY A 543 -17.99 8.58 14.14
CA GLY A 543 -16.62 8.80 13.67
C GLY A 543 -16.37 10.19 13.11
N THR A 544 -15.34 10.34 12.27
CA THR A 544 -14.95 11.61 11.65
C THR A 544 -15.09 11.61 10.12
N LEU A 545 -15.79 12.59 9.55
CA LEU A 545 -15.62 13.00 8.15
C LEU A 545 -14.75 14.27 8.11
N GLU A 546 -13.69 14.29 7.32
CA GLU A 546 -12.78 15.43 7.17
C GLU A 546 -12.70 15.87 5.70
N ASN A 547 -13.36 16.99 5.36
CA ASN A 547 -13.30 17.56 4.01
C ASN A 547 -12.18 18.61 3.90
N ARG A 548 -11.29 18.42 2.92
CA ARG A 548 -10.16 19.31 2.60
C ARG A 548 -10.37 19.90 1.20
N GLY A 549 -10.35 21.23 1.07
CA GLY A 549 -10.63 21.93 -0.17
C GLY A 549 -12.07 21.80 -0.69
N SER A 550 -12.40 22.58 -1.73
CA SER A 550 -13.72 22.56 -2.37
C SER A 550 -13.73 21.65 -3.58
N GLY A 551 -14.75 20.80 -3.72
CA GLY A 551 -14.98 20.00 -4.93
C GLY A 551 -15.37 18.54 -4.67
N ALA A 552 -15.13 18.03 -3.45
CA ALA A 552 -15.55 16.69 -3.07
C ALA A 552 -17.08 16.52 -3.22
N VAL A 553 -17.51 15.38 -3.77
CA VAL A 553 -18.93 15.07 -4.02
C VAL A 553 -19.31 13.74 -3.39
N ILE A 554 -20.42 13.73 -2.63
CA ILE A 554 -21.16 12.52 -2.26
C ILE A 554 -22.40 12.48 -3.15
N THR A 555 -22.55 11.46 -3.99
CA THR A 555 -23.68 11.41 -4.95
C THR A 555 -24.96 10.80 -4.36
N GLY A 556 -24.84 10.05 -3.27
CA GLY A 556 -25.96 9.66 -2.41
C GLY A 556 -26.16 10.66 -1.26
N ASP A 557 -26.64 10.13 -0.14
CA ASP A 557 -26.93 10.87 1.08
C ASP A 557 -25.73 10.92 2.05
N TYR A 558 -25.69 11.94 2.91
CA TYR A 558 -24.76 12.01 4.05
C TYR A 558 -25.54 12.04 5.37
N THR A 559 -25.22 11.13 6.29
CA THR A 559 -25.85 11.05 7.61
C THR A 559 -24.80 11.10 8.70
N ALA A 560 -25.00 11.96 9.70
CA ALA A 560 -24.16 12.08 10.89
C ALA A 560 -24.98 11.74 12.15
N THR A 561 -24.64 10.62 12.82
CA THR A 561 -25.26 10.20 14.08
C THR A 561 -24.69 10.96 15.28
N ALA A 562 -25.26 10.71 16.46
CA ALA A 562 -24.70 11.17 17.74
C ALA A 562 -23.19 10.88 17.86
N GLY A 563 -22.44 11.84 18.41
CA GLY A 563 -20.99 11.78 18.55
C GLY A 563 -20.17 11.98 17.27
N SER A 564 -20.81 12.07 16.10
CA SER A 564 -20.12 12.27 14.83
C SER A 564 -19.45 13.64 14.75
N VAL A 565 -18.21 13.65 14.25
CA VAL A 565 -17.48 14.89 13.91
C VAL A 565 -17.46 15.06 12.40
N THR A 566 -17.82 16.26 11.93
CA THR A 566 -17.61 16.69 10.55
C THR A 566 -16.62 17.85 10.58
N LYS A 567 -15.48 17.68 9.92
CA LYS A 567 -14.48 18.75 9.80
C LYS A 567 -14.56 19.39 8.44
N ALA A 568 -14.58 20.72 8.41
CA ALA A 568 -14.61 21.51 7.19
C ALA A 568 -13.55 22.61 7.25
N GLU A 569 -12.73 22.69 6.20
CA GLU A 569 -11.82 23.82 6.00
C GLU A 569 -12.61 25.11 5.71
N ILE A 570 -12.22 26.23 6.33
CA ILE A 570 -12.94 27.50 6.21
C ILE A 570 -12.93 27.98 4.75
N GLY A 571 -14.11 28.13 4.14
CA GLY A 571 -14.26 28.43 2.71
C GLY A 571 -14.09 27.23 1.77
N SER A 572 -13.95 26.01 2.31
CA SER A 572 -14.16 24.78 1.56
C SER A 572 -15.64 24.39 1.52
N LYS A 573 -16.07 23.71 0.44
CA LYS A 573 -17.44 23.21 0.29
C LYS A 573 -17.44 21.73 -0.11
N LEU A 574 -18.11 20.91 0.70
CA LEU A 574 -18.54 19.55 0.37
C LEU A 574 -19.89 19.62 -0.36
N ILE A 575 -20.04 18.87 -1.45
CA ILE A 575 -21.29 18.74 -2.19
C ILE A 575 -21.91 17.37 -1.88
N VAL A 576 -23.20 17.32 -1.55
CA VAL A 576 -23.97 16.10 -1.34
C VAL A 576 -25.17 16.14 -2.26
N ASN A 577 -25.28 15.28 -3.27
CA ASN A 577 -26.41 15.33 -4.21
C ASN A 577 -27.70 14.79 -3.60
N GLY A 578 -27.60 13.96 -2.57
CA GLY A 578 -28.71 13.48 -1.76
C GLY A 578 -29.16 14.44 -0.67
N THR A 579 -29.72 13.87 0.40
CA THR A 579 -30.08 14.56 1.64
C THR A 579 -28.89 14.58 2.59
N VAL A 580 -28.76 15.65 3.38
CA VAL A 580 -27.83 15.70 4.51
C VAL A 580 -28.62 15.63 5.81
N ASN A 581 -28.46 14.57 6.60
CA ASN A 581 -29.14 14.42 7.90
C ASN A 581 -28.13 14.60 9.05
N LEU A 582 -28.37 15.62 9.86
CA LEU A 582 -27.56 16.04 11.01
C LEU A 582 -28.32 15.87 12.34
N ASN A 583 -29.42 15.10 12.36
CA ASN A 583 -30.27 14.92 13.54
C ASN A 583 -29.65 14.03 14.63
N GLY A 584 -28.38 13.64 14.49
CA GLY A 584 -27.63 13.00 15.56
C GLY A 584 -27.41 13.95 16.73
N GLU A 585 -28.15 13.76 17.82
CA GLU A 585 -27.95 14.49 19.07
C GLU A 585 -26.47 14.49 19.48
N SER A 586 -25.84 15.66 19.64
CA SER A 586 -24.39 15.84 19.89
C SER A 586 -23.44 15.68 18.68
N ALA A 587 -23.92 15.69 17.43
CA ALA A 587 -23.03 15.84 16.27
C ALA A 587 -22.30 17.20 16.30
N THR A 588 -21.04 17.22 15.86
CA THR A 588 -20.13 18.38 15.98
C THR A 588 -19.55 18.80 14.63
N LEU A 589 -19.65 20.09 14.28
CA LEU A 589 -18.84 20.67 13.20
C LEU A 589 -17.51 21.18 13.80
N GLN A 590 -16.37 20.75 13.28
CA GLN A 590 -15.05 21.30 13.64
C GLN A 590 -14.45 22.09 12.47
N THR A 591 -14.12 23.36 12.68
CA THR A 591 -13.50 24.17 11.62
C THR A 591 -12.01 23.87 11.48
N LEU A 592 -11.53 23.61 10.27
CA LEU A 592 -10.10 23.58 9.96
C LEU A 592 -9.65 24.97 9.48
N SER A 593 -8.62 25.53 10.11
CA SER A 593 -8.02 26.78 9.65
C SER A 593 -7.23 26.57 8.36
N ASN A 594 -7.44 27.46 7.40
CA ASN A 594 -6.62 27.62 6.19
C ASN A 594 -5.64 28.79 6.30
N GLY A 595 -5.35 29.25 7.50
CA GLY A 595 -4.51 30.44 7.75
C GLY A 595 -5.23 31.78 7.61
N ARG A 596 -6.52 31.80 7.24
CA ARG A 596 -7.32 33.02 7.16
C ARG A 596 -7.54 33.62 8.55
N TYR A 597 -7.18 34.90 8.71
CA TYR A 597 -7.56 35.69 9.87
C TYR A 597 -9.08 35.91 9.91
N ILE A 598 -9.69 35.67 11.07
CA ILE A 598 -11.11 35.90 11.34
C ILE A 598 -11.22 37.21 12.10
N THR A 599 -12.00 38.16 11.59
CA THR A 599 -12.23 39.46 12.21
C THR A 599 -13.41 39.43 13.19
N ALA A 600 -13.65 40.49 13.96
CA ALA A 600 -14.88 40.64 14.74
C ALA A 600 -16.15 40.75 13.87
N LYS A 601 -16.05 41.12 12.59
CA LYS A 601 -17.18 41.13 11.65
C LYS A 601 -17.53 39.68 11.25
N PRO A 602 -18.77 39.19 11.43
CA PRO A 602 -19.12 37.81 11.12
C PRO A 602 -18.83 37.41 9.67
N LEU A 603 -18.01 36.36 9.50
CA LEU A 603 -17.79 35.66 8.25
C LEU A 603 -18.77 34.48 8.16
N SER A 604 -19.70 34.53 7.21
CA SER A 604 -20.53 33.38 6.83
C SER A 604 -19.92 32.67 5.62
N THR A 605 -19.65 31.36 5.74
CA THR A 605 -19.22 30.52 4.60
C THR A 605 -20.01 29.22 4.55
N THR A 606 -20.52 28.86 3.37
CA THR A 606 -21.14 27.56 3.11
C THR A 606 -20.10 26.45 3.15
N VAL A 607 -20.31 25.43 3.99
CA VAL A 607 -19.40 24.29 4.16
C VAL A 607 -19.98 22.97 3.60
N ILE A 608 -21.30 22.86 3.55
CA ILE A 608 -22.01 21.74 2.91
C ILE A 608 -23.15 22.31 2.07
N GLU A 609 -23.32 21.78 0.86
CA GLU A 609 -24.47 22.03 -0.01
C GLU A 609 -25.13 20.71 -0.40
N ALA A 610 -26.45 20.61 -0.19
CA ALA A 610 -27.23 19.39 -0.34
C ALA A 610 -28.23 19.48 -1.51
N GLY A 611 -28.28 18.49 -2.40
CA GLY A 611 -29.19 18.49 -3.55
C GLY A 611 -30.66 18.32 -3.15
N LYS A 612 -30.93 17.52 -2.12
CA LYS A 612 -32.30 17.24 -1.61
C LYS A 612 -32.63 17.93 -0.28
N GLY A 613 -31.78 18.84 0.17
CA GLY A 613 -31.97 19.58 1.42
C GLY A 613 -31.22 19.01 2.63
N ILE A 614 -31.28 19.76 3.74
CA ILE A 614 -30.58 19.45 4.99
C ILE A 614 -31.61 19.30 6.12
N GLU A 615 -31.55 18.19 6.84
CA GLU A 615 -32.36 17.88 8.01
C GLU A 615 -31.53 18.06 9.29
N GLY A 616 -32.03 18.86 10.23
CA GLY A 616 -31.32 19.16 11.48
C GLY A 616 -30.20 20.18 11.33
N ASN A 617 -29.34 20.27 12.34
CA ASN A 617 -28.16 21.15 12.38
C ASN A 617 -27.15 20.53 13.38
N PHE A 618 -25.88 20.92 13.30
CA PHE A 618 -24.89 20.49 14.29
C PHE A 618 -25.23 21.05 15.67
N ALA A 619 -25.15 20.19 16.70
CA ALA A 619 -25.41 20.57 18.08
C ALA A 619 -24.25 21.37 18.69
N ASN A 620 -23.02 21.09 18.24
CA ASN A 620 -21.80 21.77 18.69
C ASN A 620 -20.99 22.29 17.49
N VAL A 621 -20.30 23.42 17.68
CA VAL A 621 -19.35 23.96 16.71
C VAL A 621 -18.01 24.20 17.41
N GLU A 622 -17.02 23.39 17.07
CA GLU A 622 -15.65 23.51 17.56
C GLU A 622 -14.82 24.43 16.66
N THR A 623 -14.19 25.41 17.30
CA THR A 623 -13.37 26.47 16.68
C THR A 623 -12.07 26.65 17.47
N THR A 624 -11.14 27.44 16.96
CA THR A 624 -9.98 27.87 17.74
C THR A 624 -10.40 28.77 18.90
N GLU A 625 -9.60 28.79 19.97
CA GLU A 625 -9.97 29.33 21.30
C GLU A 625 -10.53 30.77 21.27
N LEU A 626 -9.96 31.66 20.45
CA LEU A 626 -10.37 33.05 20.28
C LEU A 626 -11.37 33.29 19.11
N VAL A 627 -12.01 32.25 18.60
CA VAL A 627 -13.06 32.34 17.58
C VAL A 627 -14.39 31.86 18.17
N ASN A 628 -15.47 32.55 17.84
CA ASN A 628 -16.85 32.09 18.01
C ASN A 628 -17.27 31.36 16.74
N GLY A 629 -17.95 30.23 16.87
CA GLY A 629 -18.56 29.50 15.76
C GLY A 629 -20.03 29.19 16.04
N SER A 630 -20.86 29.32 15.01
CA SER A 630 -22.21 28.76 14.98
C SER A 630 -22.55 28.27 13.57
N THR A 631 -23.56 27.42 13.44
CA THR A 631 -24.01 26.88 12.15
C THR A 631 -25.47 27.21 11.89
N GLU A 632 -25.81 27.45 10.63
CA GLU A 632 -27.15 27.81 10.19
C GLU A 632 -27.47 27.15 8.84
N VAL A 633 -28.58 26.44 8.78
CA VAL A 633 -29.12 25.87 7.54
C VAL A 633 -30.00 26.93 6.85
N LYS A 634 -29.65 27.28 5.61
CA LYS A 634 -30.42 28.17 4.74
C LYS A 634 -30.79 27.41 3.46
N GLY A 635 -32.02 26.92 3.40
CA GLY A 635 -32.48 26.05 2.32
C GLY A 635 -31.59 24.81 2.21
N ASN A 636 -30.88 24.69 1.09
CA ASN A 636 -30.01 23.55 0.78
C ASN A 636 -28.55 23.71 1.27
N GLN A 637 -28.22 24.78 1.99
CA GLN A 637 -26.85 25.11 2.37
C GLN A 637 -26.66 25.19 3.88
N LEU A 638 -25.64 24.50 4.39
CA LEU A 638 -25.15 24.66 5.75
C LEU A 638 -24.03 25.72 5.75
N ASN A 639 -24.28 26.82 6.44
CA ASN A 639 -23.32 27.90 6.62
C ASN A 639 -22.70 27.81 8.02
N VAL A 640 -21.39 28.00 8.10
CA VAL A 640 -20.70 28.29 9.36
C VAL A 640 -20.50 29.80 9.46
N ASN A 641 -20.89 30.37 10.60
CA ASN A 641 -20.72 31.76 10.96
C ASN A 641 -19.55 31.87 11.95
N LEU A 642 -18.53 32.64 11.61
CA LEU A 642 -17.30 32.78 12.39
C LEU A 642 -17.04 34.25 12.73
N SER A 643 -16.67 34.53 13.97
CA SER A 643 -16.22 35.87 14.40
C SER A 643 -15.15 35.75 15.47
N ARG A 644 -14.23 36.71 15.51
CA ARG A 644 -13.23 36.83 16.58
C ARG A 644 -13.91 37.13 17.92
N LYS A 645 -13.46 36.50 18.99
CA LYS A 645 -13.81 36.88 20.37
C LYS A 645 -13.07 38.17 20.74
N ASN A 646 -13.75 39.07 21.44
CA ASN A 646 -13.10 40.20 22.09
C ASN A 646 -12.10 39.65 23.13
N VAL A 647 -10.85 40.14 23.08
CA VAL A 647 -9.75 39.64 23.92
C VAL A 647 -9.93 40.07 25.37
N LEU A 648 -10.50 41.25 25.64
CA LEU A 648 -10.84 41.68 27.00
C LEU A 648 -11.94 40.80 27.60
N ASP A 649 -13.06 40.65 26.90
CA ASP A 649 -14.18 39.78 27.32
C ASP A 649 -13.77 38.32 27.55
N TYR A 650 -12.68 37.89 26.92
CA TYR A 650 -12.08 36.57 27.12
C TYR A 650 -11.27 36.53 28.42
N VAL A 651 -10.35 37.47 28.61
CA VAL A 651 -9.49 37.55 29.81
C VAL A 651 -10.31 37.80 31.08
N GLU A 652 -11.36 38.62 31.03
CA GLU A 652 -12.25 38.85 32.18
C GLU A 652 -12.98 37.59 32.67
N LYS A 653 -13.15 36.58 31.81
CA LYS A 653 -13.75 35.28 32.16
C LYS A 653 -12.73 34.27 32.70
N ILE A 654 -11.44 34.57 32.62
CA ILE A 654 -10.39 33.77 33.26
C ILE A 654 -10.39 34.10 34.75
N SER A 655 -10.65 33.07 35.57
CA SER A 655 -10.50 33.15 37.02
C SER A 655 -9.07 33.56 37.37
N GLU A 656 -8.91 34.48 38.33
CA GLU A 656 -7.62 35.07 38.75
C GLU A 656 -7.04 36.15 37.81
N SER A 657 -7.79 36.64 36.80
CA SER A 657 -7.32 37.74 35.94
C SER A 657 -7.19 39.08 36.68
N ASP A 658 -5.95 39.59 36.74
CA ASP A 658 -5.62 40.85 37.40
C ASP A 658 -5.84 42.09 36.50
N GLU A 659 -5.67 43.28 37.08
CA GLU A 659 -5.85 44.55 36.39
C GLU A 659 -4.78 44.83 35.31
N MET A 660 -3.56 44.29 35.47
CA MET A 660 -2.50 44.40 34.46
C MET A 660 -2.83 43.56 33.21
N GLN A 661 -3.33 42.34 33.42
CA GLN A 661 -3.79 41.45 32.35
C GLN A 661 -4.98 42.06 31.60
N LYS A 662 -5.95 42.65 32.30
CA LYS A 662 -7.10 43.34 31.67
C LYS A 662 -6.68 44.56 30.87
N ASN A 663 -5.81 45.41 31.42
CA ASN A 663 -5.26 46.55 30.68
C ASN A 663 -4.46 46.11 29.44
N THR A 664 -3.71 45.01 29.53
CA THR A 664 -2.99 44.41 28.38
C THR A 664 -3.97 43.88 27.34
N ALA A 665 -5.02 43.17 27.75
CA ALA A 665 -6.08 42.66 26.88
C ALA A 665 -6.83 43.79 26.16
N GLN A 666 -7.14 44.90 26.84
CA GLN A 666 -7.74 46.09 26.25
C GLN A 666 -6.82 46.75 25.20
N ASN A 667 -5.51 46.81 25.46
CA ASN A 667 -4.54 47.32 24.49
C ASN A 667 -4.44 46.40 23.25
N MET A 668 -4.45 45.08 23.44
CA MET A 668 -4.49 44.10 22.35
C MET A 668 -5.79 44.17 21.54
N GLU A 669 -6.94 44.27 22.20
CA GLU A 669 -8.24 44.44 21.54
C GLU A 669 -8.28 45.72 20.70
N THR A 670 -7.71 46.82 21.21
CA THR A 670 -7.57 48.09 20.46
C THR A 670 -6.73 47.94 19.19
N ALA A 671 -5.73 47.04 19.20
CA ALA A 671 -4.97 46.70 18.00
C ALA A 671 -5.76 45.79 17.04
N PHE A 672 -6.47 44.79 17.55
CA PHE A 672 -7.31 43.92 16.72
C PHE A 672 -8.48 44.66 16.07
N GLN A 673 -9.10 45.63 16.76
CA GLN A 673 -10.14 46.50 16.18
C GLN A 673 -9.64 47.34 15.00
N LYS A 674 -8.33 47.61 14.91
CA LYS A 674 -7.71 48.25 13.73
C LYS A 674 -7.39 47.25 12.62
N LEU A 675 -7.11 45.98 12.96
CA LEU A 675 -6.93 44.88 11.99
C LEU A 675 -8.27 44.38 11.41
N ASP A 676 -9.38 44.61 12.12
CA ASP A 676 -10.73 44.19 11.73
C ASP A 676 -11.46 45.20 10.82
N GLN A 677 -10.87 46.39 10.62
CA GLN A 677 -11.42 47.48 9.80
C GLN A 677 -11.21 47.22 8.30
#